data_AF-A0A8J2JGU8-F1
#
_entry.id   AF-A0A8J2JGU8-F1
#
_cell.length_a   1.000
_cell.length_b   1.000
_cell.length_c   1.000
_cell.angle_alpha   90.00
_cell.angle_beta   90.00
_cell.angle_gamma   90.00
#
_symmetry.space_group_name_H-M   'P 1'
#
loop_
_entity.id
_entity.type
_entity.pdbx_description
1 polymer ?
#
loop_
_entity_poly.entity_id
_entity_poly.type
_entity_poly.pdbx_seq_one_letter_code
_entity_poly.pdbx_strand_id
1 'polypeptide(L)'
;MVVLVDLWIVRGNTGELVGCHVTAAKIGMSEVTLWADGQRWAWATSDRVTFQNAANTYLHAAQMKCRFESFFTVLSFARSSINKPEDPVSGGSRLTGENRYWNARRKISGTVISLDSVGQKLISMGGKANRGKSNPNKVSAASTANRTNKQYYVLRKDTDKSSLDDLSYNPGSKKGGRQSKWQKEEKLKTVVSIPVDNEWSPSPYSAFKLILSARFAAALWTSISDCDETYNYWEPTHYLLFGKGFQTWEYSPVYALRSYTYILIHAVPAKLYETLLKPNPLLVFFFLRCFLAFISAFTEVFLYKAIRNTFGGNVSRIALISSLFSAGMYISSSAYLPSAFSAYMTSLAIGAWLSNLDELAIFSVALSALLSWPFAALTGVFLALDIVFIRRQFLLFLQWSVISFLVILVPIVVIDSSYYGKMMIAPWNIVMYNIFSSKGPDLYGTEPWTYYFINGILNFNVMFIATLMAPVAVLFSLYANQNLKQKIVIISTVYLWLTVFILQPHKEERFLFPIYPLIPVCGAIAIDCSQKILDIVCSKIFLHVIRSMKKISASSIWDYRRLVSRVGLAAILISSLMGCSRILALHYGFRAPFDLYFHLHREASSGESPFLNVEKNLTICYGKEWHRFPASFLVPSLNWNVRFIQSEFRGQLPSLYPAFDPEGTKRIPQYMNDNNLEEKSRYISPEECDFMVDLIDLDRVTSREPNYSAQTDVWKVVSEHPFLNSAKSHPFFRAFYIPWISAEYTTYDRYVFLRNEKKMLQTNKPAPTKRNRQAGKEFLSDDLL
;
A
#
# COMPACT_ATOMS: atom_id res chain seq x y z
N MET A 1 6.12 19.10 -4.14
CA MET A 1 5.95 19.93 -2.92
C MET A 1 5.28 19.08 -1.86
N VAL A 2 5.94 18.84 -0.72
CA VAL A 2 5.31 18.22 0.46
C VAL A 2 5.07 19.35 1.46
N VAL A 3 3.80 19.67 1.73
CA VAL A 3 3.43 20.57 2.83
C VAL A 3 3.07 19.67 4.01
N LEU A 4 3.89 19.72 5.07
CA LEU A 4 3.51 19.12 6.35
C LEU A 4 2.48 20.05 7.01
N VAL A 5 1.31 19.51 7.28
CA VAL A 5 0.25 20.19 8.03
C VAL A 5 0.20 19.58 9.41
N ASP A 6 0.58 20.36 10.42
CA ASP A 6 0.37 20.00 11.82
C ASP A 6 -0.96 20.62 12.30
N LEU A 7 -1.78 19.78 12.91
CA LEU A 7 -3.12 20.11 13.39
C LEU A 7 -3.13 19.98 14.91
N TRP A 8 -3.36 21.11 15.60
CA TRP A 8 -3.46 21.16 17.05
C TRP A 8 -4.92 21.32 17.46
N ILE A 9 -5.44 20.36 18.21
CA ILE A 9 -6.78 20.38 18.78
C ILE A 9 -6.67 20.82 20.24
N VAL A 10 -7.34 21.91 20.58
CA VAL A 10 -7.43 22.39 21.97
C VAL A 10 -8.77 21.92 22.54
N ARG A 11 -8.70 20.99 23.51
CA ARG A 11 -9.87 20.56 24.28
C ARG A 11 -9.92 21.30 25.61
N GLY A 12 -11.12 21.74 26.00
CA GLY A 12 -11.37 22.31 27.31
C GLY A 12 -11.33 21.25 28.41
N ASN A 13 -11.32 21.68 29.68
CA ASN A 13 -11.23 20.79 30.85
C ASN A 13 -12.40 19.79 30.99
N THR A 14 -13.51 19.99 30.26
CA THR A 14 -14.67 19.07 30.21
C THR A 14 -14.65 18.14 28.99
N GLY A 15 -13.59 18.19 28.15
CA GLY A 15 -13.45 17.36 26.95
C GLY A 15 -14.12 17.93 25.69
N GLU A 16 -14.82 19.06 25.79
CA GLU A 16 -15.39 19.76 24.63
C GLU A 16 -14.29 20.41 23.76
N LEU A 17 -14.53 20.44 22.45
CA LEU A 17 -13.59 20.97 21.46
C LEU A 17 -13.74 22.50 21.41
N VAL A 18 -12.75 23.23 21.93
CA VAL A 18 -12.84 24.70 22.08
C VAL A 18 -12.13 25.44 20.93
N GLY A 19 -11.26 24.77 20.19
CA GLY A 19 -10.64 25.35 18.98
C GLY A 19 -9.72 24.40 18.23
N CYS A 20 -9.50 24.70 16.96
CA CYS A 20 -8.61 23.96 16.07
C CYS A 20 -7.65 24.93 15.37
N HIS A 21 -6.34 24.76 15.57
CA HIS A 21 -5.32 25.53 14.89
C HIS A 21 -4.60 24.68 13.84
N VAL A 22 -4.43 25.25 12.65
CA VAL A 22 -3.72 24.65 11.53
C VAL A 22 -2.47 25.46 11.26
N THR A 23 -1.30 24.82 11.32
CA THR A 23 -0.03 25.41 10.91
C THR A 23 0.51 24.66 9.70
N ALA A 24 0.73 25.38 8.60
CA ALA A 24 1.38 24.86 7.41
C ALA A 24 2.82 25.37 7.36
N ALA A 25 3.80 24.48 7.36
CA ALA A 25 5.20 24.84 7.19
C ALA A 25 5.64 24.63 5.73
N LYS A 26 6.22 25.67 5.13
CA LYS A 26 6.89 25.62 3.82
C LYS A 26 8.33 25.14 4.04
N ILE A 27 8.66 23.92 3.63
CA ILE A 27 10.05 23.45 3.61
C ILE A 27 10.68 23.95 2.30
N GLY A 28 11.46 25.03 2.39
CA GLY A 28 12.34 25.50 1.33
C GLY A 28 13.70 24.80 1.40
N MET A 29 14.21 24.37 0.24
CA MET A 29 15.62 23.99 0.08
C MET A 29 16.51 25.22 0.32
N SER A 30 17.70 24.93 0.83
CA SER A 30 18.80 25.82 1.20
C SER A 30 19.15 26.91 0.18
N GLU A 31 19.63 28.03 0.72
CA GLU A 31 20.36 29.10 0.04
C GLU A 31 21.30 28.57 -1.05
N VAL A 32 21.10 29.04 -2.28
CA VAL A 32 22.14 29.07 -3.31
C VAL A 32 22.48 30.55 -3.50
N THR A 33 23.57 30.98 -2.88
CA THR A 33 24.25 32.23 -3.21
C THR A 33 24.94 32.03 -4.55
N LEU A 34 24.42 32.65 -5.61
CA LEU A 34 25.14 32.86 -6.87
C LEU A 34 25.12 34.36 -7.18
N TRP A 35 26.28 34.98 -7.00
CA TRP A 35 26.64 36.24 -7.65
C TRP A 35 27.12 35.91 -9.06
N ALA A 36 26.41 36.40 -10.09
CA ALA A 36 26.97 36.70 -11.40
C ALA A 36 25.98 37.56 -12.20
N ASP A 37 26.47 38.74 -12.56
CA ASP A 37 26.01 39.78 -13.48
C ASP A 37 24.72 39.61 -14.30
N GLY A 38 23.81 40.54 -14.03
CA GLY A 38 22.86 41.20 -14.91
C GLY A 38 22.63 40.65 -16.33
N GLN A 39 21.57 39.86 -16.50
CA GLN A 39 20.62 40.00 -17.62
C GLN A 39 19.20 39.54 -17.21
N ARG A 40 18.19 40.34 -17.55
CA ARG A 40 16.76 40.11 -17.31
C ARG A 40 16.23 38.99 -18.20
N TRP A 41 15.54 37.99 -17.62
CA TRP A 41 14.54 37.19 -18.31
C TRP A 41 13.31 37.02 -17.43
N ALA A 42 12.17 37.50 -17.92
CA ALA A 42 10.87 37.42 -17.26
C ALA A 42 10.18 36.10 -17.60
N TRP A 43 9.57 35.45 -16.60
CA TRP A 43 8.50 34.46 -16.83
C TRP A 43 7.26 34.93 -16.09
N ALA A 44 6.26 35.32 -16.88
CA ALA A 44 4.91 35.61 -16.41
C ALA A 44 4.21 34.29 -16.04
N THR A 45 3.69 34.20 -14.83
CA THR A 45 2.73 33.16 -14.45
C THR A 45 1.33 33.75 -14.55
N SER A 46 0.60 33.40 -15.62
CA SER A 46 -0.85 33.51 -15.66
C SER A 46 -1.43 32.29 -14.94
N ASP A 47 -1.94 32.48 -13.72
CA ASP A 47 -3.24 31.94 -13.29
C ASP A 47 -3.42 32.11 -11.79
N ARG A 48 -4.14 33.16 -11.40
CA ARG A 48 -4.67 33.33 -10.04
C ARG A 48 -5.82 32.36 -9.73
N VAL A 49 -6.43 31.74 -10.75
CA VAL A 49 -7.64 30.91 -10.62
C VAL A 49 -7.35 29.50 -10.08
N THR A 50 -6.19 28.91 -10.42
CA THR A 50 -5.76 27.59 -9.92
C THR A 50 -5.43 27.58 -8.43
N PHE A 51 -4.90 28.69 -7.90
CA PHE A 51 -4.60 28.80 -6.46
C PHE A 51 -5.88 28.86 -5.60
N GLN A 52 -6.91 29.56 -6.09
CA GLN A 52 -8.18 29.73 -5.38
C GLN A 52 -9.00 28.43 -5.37
N ASN A 53 -8.96 27.67 -6.47
CA ASN A 53 -9.62 26.35 -6.56
C ASN A 53 -8.91 25.30 -5.70
N ALA A 54 -7.57 25.32 -5.63
CA ALA A 54 -6.83 24.47 -4.71
C ALA A 54 -7.20 24.79 -3.25
N ALA A 55 -7.17 26.07 -2.85
CA ALA A 55 -7.50 26.50 -1.49
C ALA A 55 -8.93 26.12 -1.07
N ASN A 56 -9.92 26.24 -1.96
CA ASN A 56 -11.31 25.84 -1.70
C ASN A 56 -11.47 24.31 -1.56
N THR A 57 -10.72 23.54 -2.36
CA THR A 57 -10.72 22.07 -2.27
C THR A 57 -10.09 21.59 -0.96
N TYR A 58 -9.04 22.27 -0.48
CA TYR A 58 -8.42 22.00 0.82
C TYR A 58 -9.30 22.40 2.00
N LEU A 59 -10.06 23.49 1.89
CA LEU A 59 -11.02 23.92 2.92
C LEU A 59 -12.18 22.91 3.06
N HIS A 60 -12.67 22.37 1.93
CA HIS A 60 -13.70 21.32 1.93
C HIS A 60 -13.20 19.98 2.51
N ALA A 61 -11.95 19.59 2.23
CA ALA A 61 -11.34 18.39 2.82
C ALA A 61 -11.14 18.51 4.34
N ALA A 62 -10.75 19.69 4.83
CA ALA A 62 -10.62 19.97 6.25
C ALA A 62 -11.99 19.97 6.97
N GLN A 63 -13.04 20.51 6.33
CA GLN A 63 -14.41 20.48 6.85
C GLN A 63 -15.00 19.07 6.87
N MET A 64 -14.71 18.21 5.89
CA MET A 64 -15.12 16.79 5.91
C MET A 64 -14.46 16.03 7.06
N LYS A 65 -13.16 16.24 7.32
CA LYS A 65 -12.45 15.57 8.42
C LYS A 65 -13.01 15.94 9.80
N CYS A 66 -13.37 17.21 10.01
CA CYS A 66 -14.05 17.65 11.25
C CYS A 66 -15.43 17.02 11.43
N ARG A 67 -16.21 16.83 10.35
CA ARG A 67 -17.52 16.16 10.42
C ARG A 67 -17.38 14.64 10.66
N PHE A 68 -16.35 14.02 10.10
CA PHE A 68 -16.08 12.58 10.24
C PHE A 68 -15.64 12.19 11.67
N GLU A 69 -14.80 13.00 12.33
CA GLU A 69 -14.41 12.74 13.73
C GLU A 69 -15.52 13.08 14.74
N SER A 70 -16.39 14.04 14.41
CA SER A 70 -17.60 14.31 15.19
C SER A 70 -18.57 13.12 15.19
N PHE A 71 -18.70 12.42 14.05
CA PHE A 71 -19.50 11.20 13.91
C PHE A 71 -18.97 10.04 14.77
N PHE A 72 -17.64 9.86 14.85
CA PHE A 72 -17.02 8.86 15.73
C PHE A 72 -17.12 9.20 17.22
N THR A 73 -17.17 10.49 17.58
CA THR A 73 -17.36 10.92 18.97
C THR A 73 -18.79 10.65 19.44
N VAL A 74 -19.80 10.80 18.56
CA VAL A 74 -21.19 10.40 18.84
C VAL A 74 -21.33 8.87 18.98
N LEU A 75 -20.60 8.09 18.16
CA LEU A 75 -20.56 6.63 18.28
C LEU A 75 -19.83 6.14 19.55
N SER A 76 -18.82 6.88 20.04
CA SER A 76 -18.16 6.52 21.31
C SER A 76 -19.02 6.83 22.54
N PHE A 77 -19.85 7.88 22.48
CA PHE A 77 -20.84 8.21 23.51
C PHE A 77 -22.02 7.22 23.55
N ALA A 78 -22.45 6.73 22.37
CA ALA A 78 -23.46 5.66 22.29
C ALA A 78 -22.95 4.34 22.90
N ARG A 79 -21.63 4.07 22.81
CA ARG A 79 -21.00 2.85 23.34
C ARG A 79 -20.80 2.87 24.87
N SER A 80 -20.75 4.05 25.51
CA SER A 80 -20.66 4.13 26.98
C SER A 80 -22.02 4.02 27.68
N SER A 81 -23.13 4.05 26.94
CA SER A 81 -24.49 3.95 27.49
C SER A 81 -25.09 2.54 27.42
N ILE A 82 -24.38 1.57 26.84
CA ILE A 82 -24.87 0.20 26.57
C ILE A 82 -24.28 -0.86 27.54
N ASN A 83 -23.26 -0.52 28.34
CA ASN A 83 -22.65 -1.45 29.30
C ASN A 83 -22.87 -1.01 30.76
N LYS A 84 -24.05 -1.31 31.31
CA LYS A 84 -24.24 -1.52 32.75
C LYS A 84 -25.02 -2.83 32.93
N PRO A 85 -24.58 -3.75 33.82
CA PRO A 85 -25.40 -4.90 34.20
C PRO A 85 -26.51 -4.43 35.15
N GLU A 86 -27.75 -4.79 34.86
CA GLU A 86 -28.87 -4.70 35.81
C GLU A 86 -28.94 -6.00 36.60
N ASP A 87 -28.88 -5.91 37.93
CA ASP A 87 -29.31 -6.97 38.86
C ASP A 87 -30.65 -6.56 39.52
N PRO A 88 -31.47 -7.54 39.96
CA PRO A 88 -32.91 -7.37 40.10
C PRO A 88 -33.35 -6.94 41.51
N VAL A 89 -34.55 -6.34 41.62
CA VAL A 89 -35.64 -6.66 42.57
C VAL A 89 -36.55 -5.44 42.90
N SER A 90 -37.85 -5.66 42.69
CA SER A 90 -39.08 -5.13 43.34
C SER A 90 -39.44 -3.63 43.32
N GLY A 91 -40.73 -3.38 43.07
CA GLY A 91 -41.46 -2.24 43.65
C GLY A 91 -42.14 -1.37 42.59
N GLY A 92 -43.44 -1.56 42.40
CA GLY A 92 -44.20 -0.91 41.32
C GLY A 92 -44.48 0.58 41.50
N SER A 93 -44.83 1.22 40.39
CA SER A 93 -46.09 1.95 40.21
C SER A 93 -46.14 2.53 38.80
N ARG A 94 -47.29 2.34 38.15
CA ARG A 94 -47.67 2.96 36.88
C ARG A 94 -47.64 4.48 37.03
N LEU A 95 -47.19 5.20 35.99
CA LEU A 95 -47.88 6.40 35.49
C LEU A 95 -47.43 6.73 34.06
N THR A 96 -48.44 7.07 33.28
CA THR A 96 -48.60 7.36 31.85
C THR A 96 -47.80 8.56 31.32
N GLY A 97 -47.50 8.58 30.01
CA GLY A 97 -47.07 9.80 29.33
C GLY A 97 -46.91 9.65 27.81
N GLU A 98 -47.99 9.91 27.07
CA GLU A 98 -47.96 10.24 25.64
C GLU A 98 -47.32 11.63 25.39
N ASN A 99 -46.81 11.82 24.16
CA ASN A 99 -46.68 13.08 23.43
C ASN A 99 -45.65 14.14 23.89
N ARG A 100 -44.57 14.31 23.09
CA ARG A 100 -44.41 15.46 22.16
C ARG A 100 -43.00 15.51 21.54
N TYR A 101 -42.94 15.20 20.24
CA TYR A 101 -42.06 15.87 19.29
C TYR A 101 -42.39 17.38 19.23
N TRP A 102 -41.45 18.19 18.76
CA TRP A 102 -41.48 19.64 18.47
C TRP A 102 -40.90 20.57 19.54
N ASN A 103 -39.60 20.91 19.40
CA ASN A 103 -39.11 22.31 19.26
C ASN A 103 -37.59 22.38 19.40
N ALA A 104 -36.86 22.58 18.29
CA ALA A 104 -35.61 23.36 18.23
C ALA A 104 -35.08 23.47 16.78
N ARG A 105 -35.91 24.01 15.87
CA ARG A 105 -35.42 24.74 14.68
C ARG A 105 -35.75 26.21 14.91
N ARG A 106 -34.71 27.04 15.09
CA ARG A 106 -34.62 28.50 14.79
C ARG A 106 -33.73 29.21 15.82
N LYS A 107 -32.51 29.56 15.40
CA LYS A 107 -31.92 30.91 15.46
C LYS A 107 -30.41 30.78 15.17
N ILE A 108 -30.05 30.78 13.89
CA ILE A 108 -28.75 31.26 13.45
C ILE A 108 -29.08 32.53 12.67
N SER A 109 -29.09 33.67 13.36
CA SER A 109 -29.03 34.98 12.71
C SER A 109 -27.55 35.34 12.58
N GLY A 110 -27.13 35.65 11.37
CA GLY A 110 -25.79 36.12 11.09
C GLY A 110 -25.52 37.47 11.77
N THR A 111 -24.27 37.66 12.16
CA THR A 111 -23.69 38.99 12.32
C THR A 111 -22.28 38.93 11.74
N VAL A 112 -22.11 39.64 10.64
CA VAL A 112 -20.83 39.96 10.01
C VAL A 112 -20.12 40.96 10.92
N ILE A 113 -18.91 40.64 11.37
CA ILE A 113 -18.01 41.62 12.00
C ILE A 113 -16.71 41.59 11.20
N SER A 114 -16.34 42.76 10.67
CA SER A 114 -15.15 42.98 9.85
C SER A 114 -13.87 42.84 10.66
N LEU A 115 -12.85 42.28 9.99
CA LEU A 115 -11.46 42.31 10.42
C LEU A 115 -10.91 43.72 10.26
N ASP A 116 -10.81 44.45 11.36
CA ASP A 116 -9.81 45.52 11.55
C ASP A 116 -9.55 45.71 13.04
N SER A 117 -8.26 45.89 13.38
CA SER A 117 -7.69 45.97 14.74
C SER A 117 -7.48 44.64 15.46
N VAL A 118 -6.25 44.11 15.41
CA VAL A 118 -5.30 43.97 16.54
C VAL A 118 -3.96 43.54 15.92
N GLY A 119 -3.34 44.48 15.20
CA GLY A 119 -1.89 44.60 15.16
C GLY A 119 -1.51 45.66 16.19
N GLN A 120 -0.35 45.51 16.83
CA GLN A 120 0.22 46.37 17.88
C GLN A 120 -0.19 46.05 19.32
N LYS A 121 0.50 45.07 19.91
CA LYS A 121 0.99 45.13 21.31
C LYS A 121 1.90 43.94 21.57
N LEU A 122 3.21 44.13 21.39
CA LEU A 122 4.31 43.48 22.13
C LEU A 122 5.68 43.95 21.60
N ILE A 123 5.88 45.27 21.49
CA ILE A 123 7.20 45.90 21.46
C ILE A 123 7.07 47.22 22.23
N SER A 124 7.28 47.19 23.55
CA SER A 124 7.85 48.31 24.33
C SER A 124 7.85 47.97 25.82
N MET A 125 8.92 47.32 26.28
CA MET A 125 9.43 47.55 27.63
C MET A 125 10.95 47.59 27.52
N GLY A 126 11.44 48.73 27.03
CA GLY A 126 12.82 49.16 27.23
C GLY A 126 12.91 49.87 28.58
N GLY A 127 13.83 49.42 29.42
CA GLY A 127 14.01 49.96 30.77
C GLY A 127 15.44 49.81 31.25
N LYS A 128 16.29 50.73 30.78
CA LYS A 128 17.52 51.27 31.41
C LYS A 128 18.77 50.38 31.45
N ALA A 129 19.75 50.86 30.68
CA ALA A 129 21.16 50.58 30.76
C ALA A 129 21.77 50.98 32.11
N ASN A 130 22.77 50.21 32.55
CA ASN A 130 23.84 50.74 33.38
C ASN A 130 25.17 50.21 32.84
N ARG A 131 26.04 51.15 32.43
CA ARG A 131 27.42 50.91 32.00
C ARG A 131 28.30 50.74 33.23
N GLY A 132 29.04 49.63 33.32
CA GLY A 132 30.11 49.43 34.28
C GLY A 132 31.30 48.77 33.59
N LYS A 133 32.43 49.49 33.57
CA LYS A 133 33.74 49.10 33.02
C LYS A 133 34.33 47.89 33.78
N SER A 134 34.99 46.96 33.10
CA SER A 134 36.35 46.51 33.46
C SER A 134 36.93 45.46 32.51
N ASN A 135 38.13 45.80 32.03
CA ASN A 135 39.23 45.07 31.39
C ASN A 135 39.29 43.53 31.29
N PRO A 136 40.03 43.02 30.29
CA PRO A 136 40.34 41.61 30.09
C PRO A 136 41.63 41.20 30.85
N ASN A 137 41.67 39.99 31.43
CA ASN A 137 42.89 39.17 31.49
C ASN A 137 42.67 37.83 32.24
N LYS A 138 43.23 36.78 31.60
CA LYS A 138 43.97 35.63 32.16
C LYS A 138 43.25 34.42 32.83
N VAL A 139 43.41 33.30 32.10
CA VAL A 139 44.11 32.04 32.46
C VAL A 139 43.48 31.06 33.46
N SER A 140 43.27 29.84 32.93
CA SER A 140 43.16 28.47 33.49
C SER A 140 42.99 28.22 35.00
N ALA A 141 42.07 27.31 35.37
CA ALA A 141 42.36 25.92 35.72
C ALA A 141 41.09 25.17 36.18
N ALA A 142 41.16 23.84 36.08
CA ALA A 142 40.16 22.81 36.30
C ALA A 142 39.36 22.85 37.63
N SER A 143 38.13 22.32 37.62
CA SER A 143 37.75 21.20 38.50
C SER A 143 36.41 20.55 38.13
N THR A 144 36.38 19.25 38.33
CA THR A 144 35.36 18.24 38.08
C THR A 144 34.14 18.40 38.98
N ALA A 145 32.90 18.34 38.45
CA ALA A 145 31.71 18.05 39.25
C ALA A 145 30.56 17.42 38.44
N ASN A 146 30.29 16.16 38.78
CA ASN A 146 29.09 15.33 38.60
C ASN A 146 27.83 15.99 38.01
N ARG A 147 27.35 15.47 36.86
CA ARG A 147 25.93 15.54 36.48
C ARG A 147 25.20 14.31 37.00
N THR A 148 24.49 14.48 38.10
CA THR A 148 23.48 13.55 38.59
C THR A 148 22.27 13.52 37.65
N ASN A 149 21.82 12.31 37.31
CA ASN A 149 20.64 12.04 36.50
C ASN A 149 19.37 12.58 37.19
N LYS A 150 18.63 13.47 36.51
CA LYS A 150 17.24 13.79 36.87
C LYS A 150 16.32 12.68 36.35
N GLN A 151 15.83 11.83 37.24
CA GLN A 151 14.65 10.99 37.00
C GLN A 151 13.39 11.87 37.06
N TYR A 152 12.56 11.81 36.03
CA TYR A 152 11.21 12.36 36.06
C TYR A 152 10.23 11.26 36.46
N TYR A 153 9.54 11.43 37.58
CA TYR A 153 8.38 10.63 37.94
C TYR A 153 7.11 11.32 37.44
N VAL A 154 6.35 10.65 36.59
CA VAL A 154 4.97 11.06 36.25
C VAL A 154 4.04 10.29 37.18
N LEU A 155 3.55 10.95 38.23
CA LEU A 155 2.50 10.41 39.10
C LEU A 155 1.15 10.56 38.38
N ARG A 156 0.50 9.41 38.11
CA ARG A 156 -0.89 9.36 37.66
C ARG A 156 -1.77 9.66 38.87
N LYS A 157 -2.65 10.66 38.72
CA LYS A 157 -3.57 11.13 39.77
C LYS A 157 -4.79 10.19 39.81
N ASP A 158 -4.86 9.33 40.82
CA ASP A 158 -6.09 8.63 41.17
C ASP A 158 -6.97 9.59 41.97
N THR A 159 -8.20 9.80 41.51
CA THR A 159 -9.25 10.50 42.25
C THR A 159 -10.02 9.48 43.05
N ASP A 160 -9.79 9.44 44.36
CA ASP A 160 -10.84 9.16 45.34
C ASP A 160 -10.51 9.93 46.63
N LYS A 161 -11.44 10.80 47.03
CA LYS A 161 -11.39 11.59 48.25
C LYS A 161 -11.89 10.74 49.42
N SER A 162 -11.14 10.65 50.51
CA SER A 162 -11.72 10.71 51.86
C SER A 162 -10.69 11.19 52.88
N SER A 163 -11.09 12.20 53.65
CA SER A 163 -10.66 12.63 55.01
C SER A 163 -9.16 12.64 55.35
N LEU A 164 -8.49 13.80 55.44
CA LEU A 164 -8.43 14.75 56.57
C LEU A 164 -7.74 14.22 57.83
N ASP A 165 -6.72 15.01 58.24
CA ASP A 165 -6.14 15.22 59.57
C ASP A 165 -5.29 14.08 60.19
N ASP A 166 -3.97 14.25 60.26
CA ASP A 166 -3.29 14.87 61.43
C ASP A 166 -1.75 14.73 61.42
N LEU A 167 -1.11 15.89 61.58
CA LEU A 167 0.07 16.24 62.38
C LEU A 167 1.23 15.23 62.65
N SER A 168 2.40 15.63 62.14
CA SER A 168 3.64 15.89 62.91
C SER A 168 4.65 14.76 63.24
N TYR A 169 5.92 15.21 63.18
CA TYR A 169 7.10 14.77 63.94
C TYR A 169 8.06 13.74 63.29
N ASN A 170 9.35 14.08 63.46
CA ASN A 170 10.54 13.48 62.86
C ASN A 170 11.39 12.82 63.99
N PRO A 171 12.64 12.40 63.76
CA PRO A 171 13.12 11.03 63.61
C PRO A 171 13.80 10.45 64.87
N GLY A 172 13.98 9.12 64.95
CA GLY A 172 14.78 8.57 66.05
C GLY A 172 15.01 7.05 66.11
N SER A 173 16.17 6.63 65.61
CA SER A 173 17.05 5.61 66.20
C SER A 173 16.73 4.09 66.13
N LYS A 174 17.71 3.40 65.51
CA LYS A 174 18.49 2.24 66.00
C LYS A 174 17.82 0.87 66.28
N LYS A 175 18.43 -0.10 65.58
CA LYS A 175 18.89 -1.46 65.98
C LYS A 175 17.91 -2.64 65.92
N GLY A 176 18.30 -3.62 65.12
CA GLY A 176 18.49 -5.00 65.59
C GLY A 176 17.56 -6.07 65.01
N GLY A 177 18.15 -7.20 64.58
CA GLY A 177 17.55 -8.52 64.80
C GLY A 177 16.81 -9.20 63.64
N ARG A 178 17.58 -9.96 62.87
CA ARG A 178 17.29 -11.26 62.20
C ARG A 178 15.87 -11.88 62.29
N GLN A 179 15.41 -12.28 61.10
CA GLN A 179 14.63 -13.48 60.73
C GLN A 179 13.17 -13.60 61.21
N SER A 180 12.24 -13.54 60.25
CA SER A 180 11.50 -14.75 59.85
C SER A 180 11.08 -14.69 58.37
N LYS A 181 11.37 -15.81 57.71
CA LYS A 181 10.79 -16.28 56.44
C LYS A 181 9.34 -16.66 56.78
N TRP A 182 8.42 -16.52 55.83
CA TRP A 182 6.94 -16.73 55.95
C TRP A 182 6.08 -15.47 56.09
N GLN A 183 6.17 -14.59 55.09
CA GLN A 183 5.03 -13.90 54.48
C GLN A 183 5.53 -13.28 53.17
N LYS A 184 5.81 -14.14 52.20
CA LYS A 184 6.27 -13.78 50.86
C LYS A 184 5.32 -14.39 49.85
N GLU A 185 4.06 -14.01 49.95
CA GLU A 185 3.03 -14.37 48.98
C GLU A 185 1.91 -13.32 49.08
N GLU A 186 2.12 -12.18 48.42
CA GLU A 186 1.08 -11.53 47.62
C GLU A 186 1.65 -10.29 46.90
N LYS A 187 1.23 -10.11 45.66
CA LYS A 187 1.54 -9.00 44.73
C LYS A 187 2.89 -9.06 44.02
N LEU A 188 3.14 -10.17 43.30
CA LEU A 188 3.80 -10.06 42.00
C LEU A 188 2.76 -9.54 40.98
N LYS A 189 2.51 -8.23 40.96
CA LYS A 189 1.93 -7.61 39.76
C LYS A 189 3.00 -7.72 38.68
N THR A 190 2.70 -8.47 37.63
CA THR A 190 3.52 -8.63 36.44
C THR A 190 3.75 -7.26 35.81
N VAL A 191 4.81 -6.58 36.24
CA VAL A 191 5.37 -5.46 35.47
C VAL A 191 5.88 -6.11 34.20
N VAL A 192 5.18 -5.88 33.09
CA VAL A 192 5.70 -6.17 31.76
C VAL A 192 6.95 -5.30 31.61
N SER A 193 8.10 -5.87 31.96
CA SER A 193 9.39 -5.26 31.70
C SER A 193 9.55 -5.24 30.19
N ILE A 194 9.22 -4.10 29.58
CA ILE A 194 9.68 -3.77 28.23
C ILE A 194 11.20 -3.97 28.28
N PRO A 195 11.80 -4.80 27.41
CA PRO A 195 13.25 -4.88 27.31
C PRO A 195 13.78 -3.46 27.21
N VAL A 196 14.68 -3.07 28.10
CA VAL A 196 15.34 -1.76 28.02
C VAL A 196 16.25 -1.83 26.80
N ASP A 197 15.66 -1.54 25.64
CA ASP A 197 16.35 -1.43 24.38
C ASP A 197 17.19 -0.16 24.46
N ASN A 198 18.49 -0.33 24.65
CA ASN A 198 19.45 0.79 24.61
C ASN A 198 19.57 1.39 23.19
N GLU A 199 18.92 0.77 22.19
CA GLU A 199 18.95 1.20 20.80
C GLU A 199 17.65 1.90 20.38
N TRP A 200 17.80 3.10 19.82
CA TRP A 200 16.70 3.87 19.28
C TRP A 200 16.05 3.16 18.08
N SER A 201 14.72 3.04 18.11
CA SER A 201 13.89 2.55 17.01
C SER A 201 12.62 3.40 16.91
N PRO A 202 12.07 3.62 15.69
CA PRO A 202 10.83 4.36 15.52
C PRO A 202 9.69 3.82 16.39
N SER A 203 8.84 4.71 16.91
CA SER A 203 7.61 4.28 17.55
C SER A 203 6.70 3.58 16.52
N PRO A 204 5.80 2.65 16.91
CA PRO A 204 4.84 2.05 15.98
C PRO A 204 4.01 3.11 15.22
N TYR A 205 3.67 4.23 15.86
CA TYR A 205 2.97 5.32 15.21
C TYR A 205 3.82 6.02 14.13
N SER A 206 5.10 6.26 14.42
CA SER A 206 6.05 6.80 13.44
C SER A 206 6.27 5.83 12.28
N ALA A 207 6.43 4.54 12.57
CA ALA A 207 6.57 3.48 11.57
C ALA A 207 5.32 3.40 10.68
N PHE A 208 4.11 3.48 11.25
CA PHE A 208 2.87 3.51 10.47
C PHE A 208 2.87 4.65 9.44
N LYS A 209 3.22 5.87 9.85
CA LYS A 209 3.27 7.02 8.92
C LYS A 209 4.29 6.81 7.80
N LEU A 210 5.46 6.29 8.12
CA LEU A 210 6.52 6.02 7.13
C LEU A 210 6.06 4.95 6.12
N ILE A 211 5.56 3.82 6.63
CA ILE A 211 5.07 2.72 5.79
C ILE A 211 3.90 3.23 4.94
N LEU A 212 2.88 3.83 5.55
CA LEU A 212 1.71 4.34 4.82
C LEU A 212 2.10 5.30 3.70
N SER A 213 3.05 6.20 3.94
CA SER A 213 3.55 7.13 2.92
C SER A 213 4.20 6.38 1.76
N ALA A 214 5.04 5.38 2.04
CA ALA A 214 5.69 4.56 1.02
C ALA A 214 4.68 3.70 0.23
N ARG A 215 3.68 3.12 0.90
CA ARG A 215 2.64 2.30 0.25
C ARG A 215 1.66 3.14 -0.58
N PHE A 216 1.35 4.36 -0.16
CA PHE A 216 0.59 5.29 -1.01
C PHE A 216 1.39 5.77 -2.22
N ALA A 217 2.69 6.01 -2.07
CA ALA A 217 3.55 6.29 -3.22
C ALA A 217 3.51 5.11 -4.22
N ALA A 218 3.60 3.88 -3.75
CA ALA A 218 3.43 2.68 -4.59
C ALA A 218 2.05 2.61 -5.27
N ALA A 219 0.97 2.83 -4.51
CA ALA A 219 -0.39 2.82 -5.07
C ALA A 219 -0.56 3.79 -6.26
N LEU A 220 0.14 4.93 -6.24
CA LEU A 220 0.04 5.97 -7.27
C LEU A 220 1.05 5.82 -8.42
N TRP A 221 2.23 5.24 -8.17
CA TRP A 221 3.34 5.25 -9.13
C TRP A 221 3.75 3.88 -9.68
N THR A 222 3.29 2.79 -9.08
CA THR A 222 3.57 1.43 -9.56
C THR A 222 2.70 1.11 -10.77
N SER A 223 3.31 0.60 -11.85
CA SER A 223 2.58 0.03 -12.98
C SER A 223 2.01 -1.35 -12.66
N ILE A 224 1.00 -1.80 -13.40
CA ILE A 224 0.50 -3.17 -13.27
C ILE A 224 1.24 -4.03 -14.29
N SER A 225 2.04 -4.98 -13.77
CA SER A 225 2.91 -5.85 -14.56
C SER A 225 2.30 -7.21 -14.85
N ASP A 226 1.14 -7.52 -14.26
CA ASP A 226 0.50 -8.83 -14.31
C ASP A 226 -0.86 -8.74 -15.02
N CYS A 227 -1.03 -9.56 -16.06
CA CYS A 227 -2.29 -9.63 -16.81
C CYS A 227 -3.41 -10.28 -15.99
N ASP A 228 -3.09 -11.18 -15.05
CA ASP A 228 -4.08 -11.74 -14.13
C ASP A 228 -4.63 -10.65 -13.21
N GLU A 229 -3.79 -9.72 -12.75
CA GLU A 229 -4.29 -8.58 -11.95
C GLU A 229 -5.38 -7.83 -12.73
N THR A 230 -5.13 -7.57 -14.01
CA THR A 230 -6.05 -6.88 -14.93
C THR A 230 -7.35 -7.67 -15.13
N TYR A 231 -7.23 -8.87 -15.69
CA TYR A 231 -8.39 -9.56 -16.25
C TYR A 231 -9.10 -10.48 -15.27
N ASN A 232 -8.43 -10.89 -14.20
CA ASN A 232 -9.05 -11.72 -13.16
C ASN A 232 -9.58 -10.91 -11.97
N TYR A 233 -9.19 -9.65 -11.79
CA TYR A 233 -9.64 -8.87 -10.62
C TYR A 233 -10.17 -7.49 -11.02
N TRP A 234 -9.40 -6.67 -11.74
CA TRP A 234 -9.88 -5.33 -12.15
C TRP A 234 -11.10 -5.43 -13.08
N GLU A 235 -11.04 -6.19 -14.16
CA GLU A 235 -12.14 -6.27 -15.14
C GLU A 235 -13.45 -6.86 -14.59
N PRO A 236 -13.45 -7.97 -13.82
CA PRO A 236 -14.65 -8.43 -13.13
C PRO A 236 -15.17 -7.42 -12.11
N THR A 237 -14.30 -6.70 -11.39
CA THR A 237 -14.72 -5.63 -10.48
C THR A 237 -15.40 -4.49 -11.24
N HIS A 238 -14.84 -4.09 -12.39
CA HIS A 238 -15.45 -3.08 -13.26
C HIS A 238 -16.85 -3.51 -13.71
N TYR A 239 -17.02 -4.80 -14.04
CA TYR A 239 -18.32 -5.35 -14.39
C TYR A 239 -19.33 -5.27 -13.26
N LEU A 240 -18.95 -5.66 -12.04
CA LEU A 240 -19.83 -5.59 -10.87
C LEU A 240 -20.22 -4.15 -10.48
N LEU A 241 -19.34 -3.17 -10.75
CA LEU A 241 -19.60 -1.77 -10.40
C LEU A 241 -20.39 -1.01 -11.48
N PHE A 242 -20.07 -1.26 -12.76
CA PHE A 242 -20.51 -0.44 -13.89
C PHE A 242 -21.23 -1.22 -15.00
N GLY A 243 -21.34 -2.55 -14.90
CA GLY A 243 -22.03 -3.39 -15.88
C GLY A 243 -21.25 -3.67 -17.17
N LYS A 244 -19.95 -3.31 -17.25
CA LYS A 244 -19.08 -3.63 -18.39
C LYS A 244 -17.74 -4.17 -17.90
N GLY A 245 -17.10 -5.03 -18.67
CA GLY A 245 -15.75 -5.52 -18.35
C GLY A 245 -15.47 -6.86 -19.01
N PHE A 246 -14.27 -7.37 -18.82
CA PHE A 246 -13.86 -8.69 -19.28
C PHE A 246 -13.94 -9.78 -18.20
N GLN A 247 -14.10 -11.01 -18.65
CA GLN A 247 -13.96 -12.26 -17.90
C GLN A 247 -13.01 -13.21 -18.61
N THR A 248 -12.18 -13.87 -17.82
CA THR A 248 -11.41 -15.04 -18.26
C THR A 248 -12.28 -16.29 -18.22
N TRP A 249 -11.78 -17.39 -18.80
CA TRP A 249 -12.44 -18.69 -18.70
C TRP A 249 -12.54 -19.20 -17.25
N GLU A 250 -11.67 -18.72 -16.35
CA GLU A 250 -11.66 -19.10 -14.94
C GLU A 250 -12.91 -18.62 -14.18
N TYR A 251 -13.57 -17.56 -14.70
CA TYR A 251 -14.88 -17.06 -14.26
C TYR A 251 -16.06 -17.67 -15.00
N SER A 252 -15.84 -18.56 -15.99
CA SER A 252 -16.94 -19.29 -16.60
C SER A 252 -17.57 -20.22 -15.56
N PRO A 253 -18.92 -20.27 -15.44
CA PRO A 253 -19.60 -21.25 -14.61
C PRO A 253 -19.29 -22.71 -14.94
N VAL A 254 -18.66 -23.01 -16.08
CA VAL A 254 -18.15 -24.37 -16.36
C VAL A 254 -17.04 -24.74 -15.37
N TYR A 255 -16.06 -23.86 -15.18
CA TYR A 255 -14.83 -24.12 -14.41
C TYR A 255 -14.87 -23.55 -12.99
N ALA A 256 -15.38 -22.32 -12.83
CA ALA A 256 -15.56 -21.63 -11.55
C ALA A 256 -14.32 -21.73 -10.62
N LEU A 257 -13.17 -21.28 -11.12
CA LEU A 257 -11.88 -21.35 -10.42
C LEU A 257 -11.60 -20.12 -9.55
N ARG A 258 -12.25 -18.97 -9.86
CA ARG A 258 -12.06 -17.71 -9.14
C ARG A 258 -13.25 -17.39 -8.24
N SER A 259 -12.99 -16.82 -7.07
CA SER A 259 -14.04 -16.46 -6.11
C SER A 259 -14.55 -15.03 -6.37
N TYR A 260 -15.85 -14.86 -6.56
CA TYR A 260 -16.48 -13.54 -6.59
C TYR A 260 -16.49 -12.90 -5.20
N THR A 261 -16.54 -13.70 -4.14
CA THR A 261 -16.45 -13.25 -2.75
C THR A 261 -15.14 -12.50 -2.49
N TYR A 262 -14.02 -12.99 -3.04
CA TYR A 262 -12.74 -12.28 -2.97
C TYR A 262 -12.80 -10.92 -3.68
N ILE A 263 -13.48 -10.82 -4.82
CA ILE A 263 -13.69 -9.51 -5.47
C ILE A 263 -14.55 -8.60 -4.60
N LEU A 264 -15.66 -9.11 -4.06
CA LEU A 264 -16.66 -8.31 -3.35
C LEU A 264 -16.12 -7.60 -2.11
N ILE A 265 -15.20 -8.22 -1.36
CA ILE A 265 -14.59 -7.55 -0.19
C ILE A 265 -13.84 -6.26 -0.56
N HIS A 266 -13.46 -6.09 -1.83
CA HIS A 266 -12.87 -4.87 -2.37
C HIS A 266 -13.91 -4.02 -3.13
N ALA A 267 -14.78 -4.66 -3.92
CA ALA A 267 -15.79 -3.98 -4.71
C ALA A 267 -16.83 -3.23 -3.85
N VAL A 268 -17.17 -3.75 -2.66
CA VAL A 268 -18.15 -3.10 -1.76
C VAL A 268 -17.67 -1.72 -1.28
N PRO A 269 -16.45 -1.57 -0.72
CA PRO A 269 -15.88 -0.24 -0.45
C PRO A 269 -15.85 0.67 -1.67
N ALA A 270 -15.50 0.15 -2.85
CA ALA A 270 -15.49 0.93 -4.09
C ALA A 270 -16.89 1.38 -4.50
N LYS A 271 -17.92 0.53 -4.34
CA LYS A 271 -19.32 0.88 -4.63
C LYS A 271 -19.82 1.96 -3.68
N LEU A 272 -19.43 1.92 -2.41
CA LEU A 272 -19.76 2.97 -1.45
C LEU A 272 -19.13 4.31 -1.86
N TYR A 273 -17.86 4.31 -2.26
CA TYR A 273 -17.18 5.50 -2.78
C TYR A 273 -17.86 6.02 -4.06
N GLU A 274 -18.21 5.12 -4.98
CA GLU A 274 -18.88 5.44 -6.23
C GLU A 274 -20.26 6.07 -6.00
N THR A 275 -21.09 5.45 -5.16
CA THR A 275 -22.45 5.92 -4.87
C THR A 275 -22.48 7.25 -4.11
N LEU A 276 -21.53 7.49 -3.19
CA LEU A 276 -21.49 8.70 -2.37
C LEU A 276 -20.94 9.92 -3.11
N LEU A 277 -19.89 9.75 -3.91
CA LEU A 277 -19.15 10.87 -4.51
C LEU A 277 -19.28 10.95 -6.04
N LYS A 278 -19.87 9.94 -6.68
CA LYS A 278 -20.00 9.82 -8.15
C LYS A 278 -18.70 10.16 -8.91
N PRO A 279 -17.56 9.59 -8.50
CA PRO A 279 -16.28 9.76 -9.18
C PRO A 279 -16.29 9.08 -10.56
N ASN A 280 -15.37 9.47 -11.43
CA ASN A 280 -15.12 8.70 -12.65
C ASN A 280 -14.45 7.34 -12.33
N PRO A 281 -14.48 6.35 -13.24
CA PRO A 281 -13.87 5.03 -13.01
C PRO A 281 -12.39 5.11 -12.61
N LEU A 282 -11.62 6.02 -13.20
CA LEU A 282 -10.20 6.21 -12.88
C LEU A 282 -9.97 6.54 -11.40
N LEU A 283 -10.80 7.39 -10.80
CA LEU A 283 -10.70 7.71 -9.38
C LEU A 283 -11.09 6.52 -8.50
N VAL A 284 -12.04 5.68 -8.91
CA VAL A 284 -12.38 4.43 -8.21
C VAL A 284 -11.18 3.46 -8.23
N PHE A 285 -10.49 3.37 -9.36
CA PHE A 285 -9.27 2.57 -9.50
C PHE A 285 -8.19 3.01 -8.50
N PHE A 286 -7.88 4.31 -8.42
CA PHE A 286 -6.89 4.81 -7.45
C PHE A 286 -7.37 4.70 -6.00
N PHE A 287 -8.67 4.87 -5.74
CA PHE A 287 -9.24 4.63 -4.42
C PHE A 287 -8.97 3.19 -3.96
N LEU A 288 -9.23 2.18 -4.81
CA LEU A 288 -8.98 0.78 -4.49
C LEU A 288 -7.50 0.49 -4.24
N ARG A 289 -6.59 1.04 -5.05
CA ARG A 289 -5.14 0.88 -4.83
C ARG A 289 -4.69 1.49 -3.51
N CYS A 290 -5.18 2.69 -3.17
CA CYS A 290 -4.91 3.33 -1.89
C CYS A 290 -5.52 2.54 -0.71
N PHE A 291 -6.70 1.95 -0.89
CA PHE A 291 -7.33 1.08 0.10
C PHE A 291 -6.48 -0.17 0.39
N LEU A 292 -6.01 -0.86 -0.67
CA LEU A 292 -5.08 -1.99 -0.54
C LEU A 292 -3.77 -1.59 0.15
N ALA A 293 -3.17 -0.46 -0.26
CA ALA A 293 -1.97 0.07 0.36
C ALA A 293 -2.15 0.43 1.85
N PHE A 294 -3.34 0.91 2.24
CA PHE A 294 -3.67 1.18 3.63
C PHE A 294 -3.73 -0.11 4.46
N ILE A 295 -4.40 -1.15 3.96
CA ILE A 295 -4.49 -2.45 4.63
C ILE A 295 -3.09 -3.07 4.75
N SER A 296 -2.31 -3.02 3.67
CA SER A 296 -0.91 -3.47 3.65
C SER A 296 -0.11 -2.77 4.75
N ALA A 297 -0.12 -1.43 4.79
CA ALA A 297 0.58 -0.65 5.80
C ALA A 297 0.13 -0.96 7.24
N PHE A 298 -1.15 -1.24 7.44
CA PHE A 298 -1.69 -1.64 8.75
C PHE A 298 -1.15 -2.99 9.22
N THR A 299 -1.14 -4.00 8.34
CA THR A 299 -0.59 -5.32 8.67
C THR A 299 0.93 -5.30 8.85
N GLU A 300 1.64 -4.52 8.02
CA GLU A 300 3.09 -4.31 8.15
C GLU A 300 3.47 -3.64 9.48
N VAL A 301 2.74 -2.60 9.93
CA VAL A 301 3.08 -1.95 11.20
C VAL A 301 2.76 -2.84 12.40
N PHE A 302 1.74 -3.69 12.31
CA PHE A 302 1.45 -4.68 13.33
C PHE A 302 2.59 -5.70 13.46
N LEU A 303 3.08 -6.21 12.31
CA LEU A 303 4.27 -7.06 12.26
C LEU A 303 5.50 -6.33 12.82
N TYR A 304 5.74 -5.09 12.42
CA TYR A 304 6.84 -4.25 12.92
C TYR A 304 6.82 -4.12 14.45
N LYS A 305 5.65 -3.83 15.03
CA LYS A 305 5.47 -3.71 16.48
C LYS A 305 5.81 -5.02 17.18
N ALA A 306 5.37 -6.15 16.65
CA ALA A 306 5.65 -7.47 17.20
C ALA A 306 7.16 -7.80 17.14
N ILE A 307 7.79 -7.57 15.99
CA ILE A 307 9.24 -7.75 15.79
C ILE A 307 10.04 -6.88 16.76
N ARG A 308 9.66 -5.61 16.93
CA ARG A 308 10.33 -4.70 17.86
C ARG A 308 10.26 -5.22 19.29
N ASN A 309 9.12 -5.76 19.71
CA ASN A 309 8.94 -6.29 21.06
C ASN A 309 9.68 -7.62 21.28
N THR A 310 9.77 -8.47 20.26
CA THR A 310 10.40 -9.79 20.38
C THR A 310 11.90 -9.77 20.10
N PHE A 311 12.35 -9.07 19.06
CA PHE A 311 13.75 -9.12 18.59
C PHE A 311 14.54 -7.84 18.88
N GLY A 312 13.88 -6.77 19.32
CA GLY A 312 14.51 -5.50 19.70
C GLY A 312 14.59 -4.46 18.58
N GLY A 313 15.17 -3.31 18.93
CA GLY A 313 15.21 -2.10 18.14
C GLY A 313 16.08 -2.22 16.89
N ASN A 314 17.17 -2.97 16.96
CA ASN A 314 18.09 -3.14 15.83
C ASN A 314 17.43 -3.90 14.67
N VAL A 315 16.91 -5.11 14.93
CA VAL A 315 16.23 -5.95 13.94
C VAL A 315 15.04 -5.21 13.33
N SER A 316 14.21 -4.60 14.18
CA SER A 316 13.04 -3.86 13.71
C SER A 316 13.40 -2.64 12.85
N ARG A 317 14.45 -1.89 13.20
CA ARG A 317 14.93 -0.74 12.41
C ARG A 317 15.45 -1.17 11.04
N ILE A 318 16.28 -2.22 10.97
CA ILE A 318 16.79 -2.75 9.69
C ILE A 318 15.63 -3.27 8.84
N ALA A 319 14.75 -4.09 9.41
CA ALA A 319 13.60 -4.65 8.68
C ALA A 319 12.66 -3.55 8.15
N LEU A 320 12.36 -2.54 8.97
CA LEU A 320 11.52 -1.41 8.58
C LEU A 320 12.11 -0.65 7.40
N ILE A 321 13.36 -0.19 7.51
CA ILE A 321 13.97 0.63 6.47
C ILE A 321 14.14 -0.16 5.17
N SER A 322 14.57 -1.42 5.27
CA SER A 322 14.66 -2.30 4.10
C SER A 322 13.29 -2.56 3.45
N SER A 323 12.21 -2.71 4.24
CA SER A 323 10.86 -2.85 3.69
C SER A 323 10.39 -1.60 2.94
N LEU A 324 10.67 -0.40 3.47
CA LEU A 324 10.26 0.87 2.85
C LEU A 324 10.81 1.06 1.44
N PHE A 325 12.08 0.68 1.23
CA PHE A 325 12.79 0.93 -0.04
C PHE A 325 12.91 -0.30 -0.94
N SER A 326 12.41 -1.47 -0.52
CA SER A 326 12.41 -2.67 -1.37
C SER A 326 11.43 -2.57 -2.53
N ALA A 327 11.89 -2.93 -3.73
CA ALA A 327 11.05 -2.96 -4.93
C ALA A 327 9.96 -4.05 -4.81
N GLY A 328 10.24 -5.17 -4.15
CA GLY A 328 9.24 -6.22 -3.92
C GLY A 328 8.03 -5.74 -3.12
N MET A 329 8.25 -5.00 -2.03
CA MET A 329 7.14 -4.41 -1.25
C MET A 329 6.47 -3.26 -1.99
N TYR A 330 7.23 -2.50 -2.79
CA TYR A 330 6.66 -1.46 -3.67
C TYR A 330 5.68 -2.04 -4.70
N ILE A 331 6.00 -3.18 -5.33
CA ILE A 331 5.14 -3.82 -6.33
C ILE A 331 3.92 -4.49 -5.66
N SER A 332 4.15 -5.29 -4.62
CA SER A 332 3.10 -6.14 -4.01
C SER A 332 2.10 -5.39 -3.12
N SER A 333 2.47 -4.24 -2.54
CA SER A 333 1.66 -3.60 -1.49
C SER A 333 0.33 -3.00 -1.93
N SER A 334 0.15 -2.76 -3.22
CA SER A 334 -1.10 -2.24 -3.80
C SER A 334 -1.60 -3.08 -4.98
N ALA A 335 -0.99 -4.25 -5.19
CA ALA A 335 -1.39 -5.19 -6.23
C ALA A 335 -2.73 -5.84 -5.87
N TYR A 336 -3.67 -5.82 -6.79
CA TYR A 336 -4.98 -6.43 -6.59
C TYR A 336 -4.94 -7.93 -6.93
N LEU A 337 -4.21 -8.69 -6.12
CA LEU A 337 -3.95 -10.11 -6.32
C LEU A 337 -4.14 -10.91 -5.02
N PRO A 338 -4.64 -12.16 -5.08
CA PRO A 338 -4.74 -13.04 -3.93
C PRO A 338 -3.42 -13.25 -3.20
N SER A 339 -2.32 -13.31 -3.94
CA SER A 339 -0.98 -13.49 -3.38
C SER A 339 -0.50 -12.26 -2.59
N ALA A 340 -0.87 -11.05 -3.02
CA ALA A 340 -0.64 -9.81 -2.28
C ALA A 340 -1.48 -9.77 -1.00
N PHE A 341 -2.77 -10.15 -1.09
CA PHE A 341 -3.61 -10.30 0.11
C PHE A 341 -3.04 -11.32 1.09
N SER A 342 -2.53 -12.45 0.58
CA SER A 342 -1.84 -13.45 1.39
C SER A 342 -0.59 -12.89 2.06
N ALA A 343 0.13 -11.95 1.44
CA ALA A 343 1.24 -11.23 2.08
C ALA A 343 0.78 -10.42 3.30
N TYR A 344 -0.37 -9.74 3.20
CA TYR A 344 -0.95 -8.99 4.31
C TYR A 344 -1.34 -9.93 5.46
N MET A 345 -1.98 -11.06 5.11
CA MET A 345 -2.38 -12.07 6.09
C MET A 345 -1.18 -12.78 6.72
N THR A 346 -0.10 -13.05 5.98
CA THR A 346 1.15 -13.57 6.55
C THR A 346 1.75 -12.58 7.55
N SER A 347 1.75 -11.28 7.22
CA SER A 347 2.23 -10.24 8.14
C SER A 347 1.41 -10.20 9.42
N LEU A 348 0.08 -10.26 9.29
CA LEU A 348 -0.84 -10.30 10.42
C LEU A 348 -0.66 -11.57 11.25
N ALA A 349 -0.57 -12.75 10.61
CA ALA A 349 -0.41 -14.04 11.27
C ALA A 349 0.89 -14.13 12.08
N ILE A 350 2.01 -13.76 11.47
CA ILE A 350 3.32 -13.76 12.14
C ILE A 350 3.36 -12.71 13.25
N GLY A 351 2.83 -11.51 13.01
CA GLY A 351 2.74 -10.47 14.05
C GLY A 351 1.88 -10.89 15.24
N ALA A 352 0.78 -11.60 14.98
CA ALA A 352 -0.15 -12.07 16.00
C ALA A 352 0.49 -13.19 16.82
N TRP A 353 1.10 -14.17 16.15
CA TRP A 353 1.85 -15.25 16.79
C TRP A 353 3.00 -14.73 17.66
N LEU A 354 3.80 -13.77 17.17
CA LEU A 354 4.86 -13.13 17.95
C LEU A 354 4.33 -12.36 19.17
N SER A 355 3.07 -11.90 19.10
CA SER A 355 2.39 -11.20 20.19
C SER A 355 1.59 -12.15 21.11
N ASN A 356 1.67 -13.47 20.92
CA ASN A 356 0.88 -14.50 21.61
C ASN A 356 -0.65 -14.33 21.45
N LEU A 357 -1.09 -13.88 20.26
CA LEU A 357 -2.50 -13.79 19.84
C LEU A 357 -2.79 -14.91 18.85
N ASP A 358 -2.79 -16.14 19.31
CA ASP A 358 -2.80 -17.33 18.44
C ASP A 358 -4.12 -17.49 17.70
N GLU A 359 -5.22 -17.05 18.30
CA GLU A 359 -6.55 -17.03 17.70
C GLU A 359 -6.54 -16.22 16.40
N LEU A 360 -5.96 -15.02 16.46
CA LEU A 360 -5.81 -14.14 15.31
C LEU A 360 -4.81 -14.71 14.30
N ALA A 361 -3.76 -15.39 14.76
CA ALA A 361 -2.79 -16.02 13.87
C ALA A 361 -3.43 -17.15 13.04
N ILE A 362 -4.17 -18.05 13.69
CA ILE A 362 -4.89 -19.15 13.04
C ILE A 362 -5.94 -18.60 12.08
N PHE A 363 -6.73 -17.62 12.53
CA PHE A 363 -7.75 -16.99 11.70
C PHE A 363 -7.15 -16.30 10.47
N SER A 364 -6.00 -15.62 10.60
CA SER A 364 -5.35 -14.93 9.48
C SER A 364 -4.82 -15.92 8.43
N VAL A 365 -4.22 -17.05 8.85
CA VAL A 365 -3.80 -18.11 7.94
C VAL A 365 -5.01 -18.73 7.24
N ALA A 366 -6.07 -19.02 7.97
CA ALA A 366 -7.30 -19.57 7.40
C ALA A 366 -7.98 -18.60 6.43
N LEU A 367 -8.01 -17.30 6.74
CA LEU A 367 -8.54 -16.26 5.86
C LEU A 367 -7.72 -16.17 4.56
N SER A 368 -6.40 -16.23 4.65
CA SER A 368 -5.52 -16.31 3.47
C SER A 368 -5.82 -17.55 2.63
N ALA A 369 -5.83 -18.73 3.25
CA ALA A 369 -6.00 -19.99 2.54
C ALA A 369 -7.39 -20.13 1.89
N LEU A 370 -8.45 -19.78 2.62
CA LEU A 370 -9.82 -20.03 2.17
C LEU A 370 -10.34 -18.91 1.27
N LEU A 371 -10.05 -17.64 1.56
CA LEU A 371 -10.61 -16.52 0.80
C LEU A 371 -9.75 -16.11 -0.40
N SER A 372 -8.42 -16.07 -0.25
CA SER A 372 -7.56 -15.60 -1.33
C SER A 372 -6.97 -16.76 -2.14
N TRP A 373 -6.17 -17.61 -1.51
CA TRP A 373 -5.42 -18.63 -2.23
C TRP A 373 -5.09 -19.85 -1.36
N PRO A 374 -5.60 -21.06 -1.68
CA PRO A 374 -5.47 -22.24 -0.81
C PRO A 374 -4.04 -22.65 -0.49
N PHE A 375 -3.10 -22.44 -1.42
CA PHE A 375 -1.69 -22.76 -1.18
C PHE A 375 -1.03 -21.84 -0.14
N ALA A 376 -1.64 -20.68 0.17
CA ALA A 376 -1.18 -19.81 1.25
C ALA A 376 -1.25 -20.46 2.64
N ALA A 377 -1.98 -21.58 2.80
CA ALA A 377 -1.94 -22.39 4.02
C ALA A 377 -0.51 -22.80 4.43
N LEU A 378 0.40 -22.94 3.45
CA LEU A 378 1.81 -23.27 3.69
C LEU A 378 2.52 -22.26 4.60
N THR A 379 2.12 -20.98 4.60
CA THR A 379 2.75 -19.97 5.45
C THR A 379 2.49 -20.21 6.95
N GLY A 380 1.42 -20.93 7.28
CA GLY A 380 1.03 -21.27 8.65
C GLY A 380 1.57 -22.59 9.19
N VAL A 381 2.28 -23.40 8.40
CA VAL A 381 2.71 -24.76 8.81
C VAL A 381 3.55 -24.73 10.08
N PHE A 382 4.61 -23.92 10.14
CA PHE A 382 5.46 -23.86 11.34
C PHE A 382 4.78 -23.17 12.53
N LEU A 383 3.78 -22.33 12.29
CA LEU A 383 2.97 -21.72 13.34
C LEU A 383 2.08 -22.78 13.98
N ALA A 384 1.41 -23.58 13.14
CA ALA A 384 0.61 -24.71 13.59
C ALA A 384 1.47 -25.73 14.35
N LEU A 385 2.68 -26.02 13.86
CA LEU A 385 3.61 -26.91 14.58
C LEU A 385 3.97 -26.39 15.97
N ASP A 386 4.25 -25.09 16.10
CA ASP A 386 4.52 -24.47 17.41
C ASP A 386 3.30 -24.49 18.33
N ILE A 387 2.12 -24.08 17.85
CA ILE A 387 0.89 -24.03 18.65
C ILE A 387 0.49 -25.43 19.12
N VAL A 388 0.43 -26.38 18.19
CA VAL A 388 -0.11 -27.73 18.41
C VAL A 388 0.87 -28.60 19.18
N PHE A 389 2.14 -28.68 18.75
CA PHE A 389 3.07 -29.68 19.29
C PHE A 389 4.01 -29.10 20.36
N ILE A 390 4.54 -27.90 20.16
CA ILE A 390 5.49 -27.29 21.11
C ILE A 390 4.75 -26.73 22.32
N ARG A 391 3.69 -25.96 22.09
CA ARG A 391 2.87 -25.34 23.14
C ARG A 391 1.71 -26.22 23.62
N ARG A 392 1.43 -27.33 22.92
CA ARG A 392 0.39 -28.31 23.28
C ARG A 392 -1.02 -27.72 23.35
N GLN A 393 -1.31 -26.70 22.55
CA GLN A 393 -2.61 -26.02 22.51
C GLN A 393 -3.51 -26.57 21.39
N PHE A 394 -3.65 -27.90 21.32
CA PHE A 394 -4.44 -28.55 20.26
C PHE A 394 -5.92 -28.13 20.25
N LEU A 395 -6.55 -28.03 21.42
CA LEU A 395 -7.97 -27.65 21.51
C LEU A 395 -8.20 -26.21 21.02
N LEU A 396 -7.31 -25.28 21.36
CA LEU A 396 -7.35 -23.90 20.86
C LEU A 396 -7.24 -23.90 19.33
N PHE A 397 -6.25 -24.62 18.80
CA PHE A 397 -6.05 -24.74 17.36
C PHE A 397 -7.28 -25.30 16.66
N LEU A 398 -7.81 -26.43 17.14
CA LEU A 398 -8.99 -27.07 16.57
C LEU A 398 -10.21 -26.15 16.61
N GLN A 399 -10.48 -25.53 17.77
CA GLN A 399 -11.60 -24.61 17.94
C GLN A 399 -11.53 -23.46 16.93
N TRP A 400 -10.38 -22.78 16.84
CA TRP A 400 -10.24 -21.64 15.93
C TRP A 400 -10.15 -22.05 14.46
N SER A 401 -9.62 -23.23 14.14
CA SER A 401 -9.70 -23.79 12.78
C SER A 401 -11.15 -24.06 12.36
N VAL A 402 -11.97 -24.65 13.24
CA VAL A 402 -13.39 -24.91 12.95
C VAL A 402 -14.17 -23.61 12.83
N ILE A 403 -13.98 -22.65 13.75
CA ILE A 403 -14.62 -21.33 13.68
C ILE A 403 -14.24 -20.63 12.37
N SER A 404 -12.95 -20.60 12.03
CA SER A 404 -12.46 -19.95 10.80
C SER A 404 -13.04 -20.63 9.56
N PHE A 405 -13.05 -21.96 9.52
CA PHE A 405 -13.64 -22.72 8.43
C PHE A 405 -15.11 -22.36 8.23
N LEU A 406 -15.92 -22.35 9.29
CA LEU A 406 -17.35 -22.03 9.19
C LEU A 406 -17.60 -20.56 8.81
N VAL A 407 -16.91 -19.62 9.45
CA VAL A 407 -17.12 -18.18 9.24
C VAL A 407 -16.62 -17.71 7.88
N ILE A 408 -15.63 -18.37 7.29
CA ILE A 408 -15.05 -17.97 6.01
C ILE A 408 -15.63 -18.79 4.86
N LEU A 409 -15.60 -20.13 4.94
CA LEU A 409 -15.96 -20.97 3.81
C LEU A 409 -17.47 -20.95 3.53
N VAL A 410 -18.33 -20.94 4.56
CA VAL A 410 -19.78 -20.96 4.34
C VAL A 410 -20.25 -19.72 3.56
N PRO A 411 -19.87 -18.48 3.93
CA PRO A 411 -20.19 -17.32 3.11
C PRO A 411 -19.61 -17.38 1.70
N ILE A 412 -18.36 -17.81 1.53
CA ILE A 412 -17.74 -17.97 0.19
C ILE A 412 -18.58 -18.89 -0.68
N VAL A 413 -18.96 -20.05 -0.14
CA VAL A 413 -19.78 -21.04 -0.82
C VAL A 413 -21.13 -20.46 -1.22
N VAL A 414 -21.82 -19.79 -0.30
CA VAL A 414 -23.14 -19.21 -0.56
C VAL A 414 -23.07 -18.12 -1.61
N ILE A 415 -22.16 -17.15 -1.43
CA ILE A 415 -22.01 -16.00 -2.31
C ILE A 415 -21.54 -16.47 -3.68
N ASP A 416 -20.45 -17.22 -3.78
CA ASP A 416 -19.94 -17.61 -5.08
C ASP A 416 -20.94 -18.49 -5.84
N SER A 417 -21.60 -19.45 -5.16
CA SER A 417 -22.62 -20.27 -5.81
C SER A 417 -23.78 -19.43 -6.35
N SER A 418 -24.12 -18.32 -5.69
CA SER A 418 -25.12 -17.38 -6.19
C SER A 418 -24.66 -16.65 -7.46
N TYR A 419 -23.39 -16.23 -7.54
CA TYR A 419 -22.85 -15.53 -8.71
C TYR A 419 -22.64 -16.46 -9.91
N TYR A 420 -22.28 -17.72 -9.67
CA TYR A 420 -22.11 -18.73 -10.71
C TYR A 420 -23.41 -19.42 -11.11
N GLY A 421 -24.48 -19.29 -10.32
CA GLY A 421 -25.77 -19.95 -10.56
C GLY A 421 -25.74 -21.47 -10.34
N LYS A 422 -24.68 -21.98 -9.71
CA LYS A 422 -24.52 -23.41 -9.37
C LYS A 422 -23.78 -23.56 -8.05
N MET A 423 -24.11 -24.61 -7.30
CA MET A 423 -23.42 -24.96 -6.06
C MET A 423 -21.96 -25.34 -6.36
N MET A 424 -21.00 -24.60 -5.79
CA MET A 424 -19.57 -24.87 -5.99
C MET A 424 -18.70 -24.35 -4.84
N ILE A 425 -17.45 -24.84 -4.77
CA ILE A 425 -16.45 -24.42 -3.79
C ILE A 425 -15.18 -23.97 -4.54
N ALA A 426 -15.01 -22.67 -4.77
CA ALA A 426 -13.92 -22.14 -5.60
C ALA A 426 -12.51 -22.57 -5.11
N PRO A 427 -12.19 -22.46 -3.80
CA PRO A 427 -10.89 -22.93 -3.28
C PRO A 427 -10.64 -24.43 -3.49
N TRP A 428 -11.70 -25.25 -3.57
CA TRP A 428 -11.56 -26.67 -3.89
C TRP A 428 -11.32 -26.88 -5.39
N ASN A 429 -12.09 -26.19 -6.25
CA ASN A 429 -11.96 -26.31 -7.70
C ASN A 429 -10.54 -25.94 -8.18
N ILE A 430 -9.95 -24.88 -7.63
CA ILE A 430 -8.58 -24.47 -7.97
C ILE A 430 -7.53 -25.48 -7.50
N VAL A 431 -7.74 -26.14 -6.36
CA VAL A 431 -6.85 -27.23 -5.88
C VAL A 431 -6.96 -28.43 -6.81
N MET A 432 -8.18 -28.83 -7.16
CA MET A 432 -8.42 -29.94 -8.10
C MET A 432 -7.79 -29.66 -9.46
N TYR A 433 -7.90 -28.43 -9.96
CA TYR A 433 -7.32 -28.03 -11.23
C TYR A 433 -5.78 -28.02 -11.18
N ASN A 434 -5.18 -27.35 -10.20
CA ASN A 434 -3.72 -27.14 -10.20
C ASN A 434 -2.91 -28.36 -9.76
N ILE A 435 -3.44 -29.22 -8.89
CA ILE A 435 -2.69 -30.36 -8.33
C ILE A 435 -3.07 -31.67 -9.01
N PHE A 436 -4.38 -31.88 -9.25
CA PHE A 436 -4.89 -33.19 -9.64
C PHE A 436 -5.27 -33.30 -11.12
N SER A 437 -5.21 -32.20 -11.88
CA SER A 437 -5.43 -32.24 -13.33
C SER A 437 -4.11 -32.37 -14.10
N SER A 438 -4.20 -32.90 -15.32
CA SER A 438 -3.07 -32.94 -16.26
C SER A 438 -2.77 -31.59 -16.91
N LYS A 439 -3.63 -30.58 -16.71
CA LYS A 439 -3.61 -29.27 -17.38
C LYS A 439 -3.26 -28.15 -16.40
N GLY A 440 -2.24 -28.40 -15.58
CA GLY A 440 -1.78 -27.49 -14.53
C GLY A 440 -1.23 -26.15 -15.04
N PRO A 441 -0.60 -25.37 -14.15
CA PRO A 441 -0.14 -24.01 -14.45
C PRO A 441 0.95 -23.94 -15.55
N ASP A 442 1.60 -25.06 -15.86
CA ASP A 442 2.64 -25.18 -16.90
C ASP A 442 2.14 -24.82 -18.31
N LEU A 443 0.82 -24.80 -18.53
CA LEU A 443 0.19 -24.36 -19.78
C LEU A 443 0.59 -22.92 -20.19
N TYR A 444 0.95 -22.09 -19.22
CA TYR A 444 1.30 -20.68 -19.43
C TYR A 444 2.82 -20.44 -19.49
N GLY A 445 3.61 -21.51 -19.65
CA GLY A 445 5.05 -21.46 -19.77
C GLY A 445 5.79 -21.90 -18.51
N THR A 446 7.10 -22.12 -18.63
CA THR A 446 7.95 -22.58 -17.53
C THR A 446 9.23 -21.76 -17.48
N GLU A 447 9.80 -21.60 -16.28
CA GLU A 447 11.03 -20.84 -16.07
C GLU A 447 12.04 -21.68 -15.27
N PRO A 448 13.36 -21.46 -15.42
CA PRO A 448 14.37 -22.20 -14.68
C PRO A 448 14.34 -21.87 -13.18
N TRP A 449 14.94 -22.72 -12.35
CA TRP A 449 15.03 -22.52 -10.89
C TRP A 449 15.69 -21.19 -10.50
N THR A 450 16.58 -20.66 -11.34
CA THR A 450 17.27 -19.38 -11.14
C THR A 450 16.33 -18.18 -11.16
N TYR A 451 15.13 -18.31 -11.74
CA TYR A 451 14.15 -17.23 -11.85
C TYR A 451 13.86 -16.56 -10.49
N TYR A 452 13.56 -17.36 -9.45
CA TYR A 452 13.24 -16.80 -8.14
C TYR A 452 14.44 -16.20 -7.41
N PHE A 453 15.66 -16.68 -7.68
CA PHE A 453 16.87 -16.06 -7.14
C PHE A 453 17.14 -14.70 -7.79
N ILE A 454 17.00 -14.61 -9.12
CA ILE A 454 17.12 -13.36 -9.85
C ILE A 454 16.03 -12.38 -9.38
N ASN A 455 14.77 -12.83 -9.28
CA ASN A 455 13.67 -12.02 -8.79
C ASN A 455 13.91 -11.53 -7.35
N GLY A 456 14.31 -12.42 -6.43
CA GLY A 456 14.62 -12.07 -5.04
C GLY A 456 15.74 -11.03 -4.92
N ILE A 457 16.82 -11.18 -5.70
CA ILE A 457 17.94 -10.21 -5.73
C ILE A 457 17.50 -8.87 -6.34
N LEU A 458 16.69 -8.86 -7.40
CA LEU A 458 16.20 -7.61 -7.98
C LEU A 458 15.27 -6.86 -7.01
N ASN A 459 14.43 -7.58 -6.27
CA ASN A 459 13.41 -6.99 -5.39
C ASN A 459 13.91 -6.60 -4.01
N PHE A 460 14.83 -7.39 -3.44
CA PHE A 460 15.31 -7.25 -2.07
C PHE A 460 16.83 -7.23 -1.96
N ASN A 461 17.58 -7.24 -3.08
CA ASN A 461 19.03 -7.00 -3.14
C ASN A 461 19.83 -7.77 -2.08
N VAL A 462 20.67 -7.07 -1.31
CA VAL A 462 21.49 -7.67 -0.24
C VAL A 462 20.64 -8.29 0.87
N MET A 463 19.40 -7.85 1.06
CA MET A 463 18.49 -8.41 2.08
C MET A 463 17.99 -9.80 1.69
N PHE A 464 17.85 -10.09 0.39
CA PHE A 464 17.53 -11.44 -0.06
C PHE A 464 18.69 -12.39 0.23
N ILE A 465 19.92 -11.97 -0.08
CA ILE A 465 21.13 -12.75 0.22
C ILE A 465 21.24 -12.97 1.74
N ALA A 466 21.04 -11.92 2.54
CA ALA A 466 21.03 -12.03 4.00
C ALA A 466 19.94 -13.02 4.49
N THR A 467 18.76 -13.02 3.87
CA THR A 467 17.68 -13.98 4.16
C THR A 467 18.11 -15.43 3.89
N LEU A 468 18.77 -15.68 2.77
CA LEU A 468 19.32 -17.00 2.42
C LEU A 468 20.49 -17.43 3.32
N MET A 469 21.13 -16.49 4.01
CA MET A 469 22.17 -16.76 4.99
C MET A 469 21.64 -16.81 6.44
N ALA A 470 20.35 -16.52 6.65
CA ALA A 470 19.77 -16.44 7.99
C ALA A 470 19.88 -17.74 8.81
N PRO A 471 19.67 -18.96 8.26
CA PRO A 471 19.86 -20.19 9.03
C PRO A 471 21.31 -20.32 9.53
N VAL A 472 22.28 -20.05 8.66
CA VAL A 472 23.71 -20.13 8.97
C VAL A 472 24.07 -19.10 10.05
N ALA A 473 23.62 -17.85 9.88
CA ALA A 473 23.86 -16.78 10.84
C ALA A 473 23.27 -17.10 12.22
N VAL A 474 22.06 -17.68 12.27
CA VAL A 474 21.41 -18.10 13.51
C VAL A 474 22.15 -19.27 14.18
N LEU A 475 22.62 -20.26 13.40
CA LEU A 475 23.39 -21.39 13.90
C LEU A 475 24.74 -20.97 14.51
N PHE A 476 25.46 -20.05 13.88
CA PHE A 476 26.74 -19.55 14.43
C PHE A 476 26.56 -18.63 15.64
N SER A 477 25.36 -18.12 15.88
CA SER A 477 25.04 -17.24 17.01
C SER A 477 24.17 -17.91 18.07
N LEU A 478 24.09 -19.26 18.11
CA LEU A 478 23.24 -20.01 19.07
C LEU A 478 23.45 -19.56 20.52
N TYR A 479 24.70 -19.40 20.97
CA TYR A 479 25.04 -18.98 22.33
C TYR A 479 24.64 -17.55 22.67
N ALA A 480 24.40 -16.70 21.67
CA ALA A 480 24.01 -15.30 21.82
C ALA A 480 22.57 -15.02 21.37
N ASN A 481 21.83 -16.05 20.94
CA ASN A 481 20.52 -15.90 20.34
C ASN A 481 19.41 -16.06 21.37
N GLN A 482 18.87 -14.93 21.78
CA GLN A 482 17.55 -14.87 22.37
C GLN A 482 16.47 -15.14 21.31
N ASN A 483 15.33 -15.68 21.73
CA ASN A 483 14.17 -15.93 20.88
C ASN A 483 14.46 -16.83 19.65
N LEU A 484 15.33 -17.83 19.85
CA LEU A 484 15.76 -18.77 18.81
C LEU A 484 14.57 -19.47 18.13
N LYS A 485 13.59 -19.93 18.93
CA LYS A 485 12.36 -20.55 18.42
C LYS A 485 11.64 -19.63 17.43
N GLN A 486 11.49 -18.35 17.80
CA GLN A 486 10.81 -17.35 16.99
C GLN A 486 11.52 -17.11 15.66
N LYS A 487 12.85 -17.01 15.70
CA LYS A 487 13.68 -16.86 14.49
C LYS A 487 13.56 -18.08 13.58
N ILE A 488 13.66 -19.29 14.14
CA ILE A 488 13.59 -20.54 13.37
C ILE A 488 12.25 -20.66 12.64
N VAL A 489 11.12 -20.45 13.32
CA VAL A 489 9.79 -20.55 12.70
C VAL A 489 9.65 -19.60 11.50
N ILE A 490 10.02 -18.33 11.65
CA ILE A 490 9.91 -17.33 10.57
C ILE A 490 10.81 -17.71 9.39
N ILE A 491 12.07 -18.07 9.66
CA ILE A 491 13.02 -18.49 8.62
C ILE A 491 12.51 -19.75 7.91
N SER A 492 12.07 -20.76 8.66
CA SER A 492 11.53 -21.99 8.11
C SER A 492 10.30 -21.76 7.23
N THR A 493 9.43 -20.81 7.57
CA THR A 493 8.30 -20.41 6.71
C THR A 493 8.77 -19.88 5.35
N VAL A 494 9.79 -19.02 5.31
CA VAL A 494 10.36 -18.50 4.05
C VAL A 494 10.97 -19.62 3.22
N TYR A 495 11.75 -20.51 3.86
CA TYR A 495 12.42 -21.61 3.16
C TYR A 495 11.43 -22.65 2.63
N LEU A 496 10.41 -23.02 3.41
CA LEU A 496 9.36 -23.93 2.95
C LEU A 496 8.67 -23.38 1.69
N TRP A 497 8.30 -22.09 1.71
CA TRP A 497 7.69 -21.45 0.56
C TRP A 497 8.60 -21.46 -0.66
N LEU A 498 9.86 -21.04 -0.49
CA LEU A 498 10.85 -21.05 -1.57
C LEU A 498 11.07 -22.46 -2.13
N THR A 499 11.23 -23.47 -1.28
CA THR A 499 11.43 -24.86 -1.71
C THR A 499 10.25 -25.35 -2.54
N VAL A 500 9.01 -25.15 -2.07
CA VAL A 500 7.81 -25.60 -2.80
C VAL A 500 7.74 -24.95 -4.19
N PHE A 501 7.89 -23.62 -4.27
CA PHE A 501 7.73 -22.91 -5.54
C PHE A 501 8.93 -23.06 -6.48
N ILE A 502 10.16 -23.20 -5.97
CA ILE A 502 11.34 -23.50 -6.82
C ILE A 502 11.17 -24.84 -7.54
N LEU A 503 10.59 -25.83 -6.88
CA LEU A 503 10.34 -27.16 -7.44
C LEU A 503 9.23 -27.17 -8.50
N GLN A 504 8.34 -26.17 -8.54
CA GLN A 504 7.33 -26.09 -9.58
C GLN A 504 7.95 -25.62 -10.91
N PRO A 505 7.62 -26.24 -12.06
CA PRO A 505 8.14 -25.82 -13.37
C PRO A 505 7.69 -24.40 -13.74
N HIS A 506 6.39 -24.13 -13.64
CA HIS A 506 5.83 -22.79 -13.81
C HIS A 506 6.19 -21.85 -12.67
N LYS A 507 6.60 -20.62 -13.00
CA LYS A 507 7.05 -19.61 -12.04
C LYS A 507 6.61 -18.22 -12.46
N GLU A 508 6.17 -17.45 -11.48
CA GLU A 508 5.79 -16.05 -11.65
C GLU A 508 6.19 -15.27 -10.39
N GLU A 509 6.61 -14.02 -10.58
CA GLU A 509 7.01 -13.12 -9.49
C GLU A 509 5.95 -13.03 -8.37
N ARG A 510 4.67 -12.92 -8.74
CA ARG A 510 3.57 -12.80 -7.79
C ARG A 510 3.37 -14.01 -6.87
N PHE A 511 3.89 -15.19 -7.22
CA PHE A 511 3.82 -16.37 -6.33
C PHE A 511 4.70 -16.24 -5.10
N LEU A 512 5.68 -15.33 -5.10
CA LEU A 512 6.52 -15.07 -3.93
C LEU A 512 5.94 -13.99 -3.00
N PHE A 513 4.91 -13.25 -3.41
CA PHE A 513 4.31 -12.19 -2.59
C PHE A 513 3.95 -12.63 -1.16
N PRO A 514 3.42 -13.85 -0.90
CA PRO A 514 3.04 -14.25 0.46
C PRO A 514 4.18 -14.23 1.49
N ILE A 515 5.44 -14.30 1.06
CA ILE A 515 6.62 -14.23 1.93
C ILE A 515 7.40 -12.91 1.82
N TYR A 516 7.03 -12.00 0.93
CA TYR A 516 7.72 -10.72 0.75
C TYR A 516 7.87 -9.91 2.04
N PRO A 517 6.86 -9.82 2.94
CA PRO A 517 7.02 -9.12 4.21
C PRO A 517 8.04 -9.77 5.15
N LEU A 518 8.31 -11.07 5.00
CA LEU A 518 9.25 -11.81 5.84
C LEU A 518 10.70 -11.72 5.35
N ILE A 519 10.93 -11.39 4.08
CA ILE A 519 12.30 -11.25 3.52
C ILE A 519 13.08 -10.13 4.25
N PRO A 520 12.55 -8.88 4.40
CA PRO A 520 13.24 -7.86 5.19
C PRO A 520 13.49 -8.28 6.64
N VAL A 521 12.59 -9.09 7.22
CA VAL A 521 12.69 -9.57 8.61
C VAL A 521 13.80 -10.60 8.76
N CYS A 522 13.82 -11.64 7.92
CA CYS A 522 14.85 -12.66 7.92
C CYS A 522 16.23 -12.08 7.60
N GLY A 523 16.32 -11.17 6.62
CA GLY A 523 17.56 -10.47 6.33
C GLY A 523 18.04 -9.61 7.50
N ALA A 524 17.13 -8.92 8.20
CA ALA A 524 17.48 -8.16 9.40
C ALA A 524 17.95 -9.05 10.56
N ILE A 525 17.32 -10.22 10.76
CA ILE A 525 17.77 -11.23 11.74
C ILE A 525 19.18 -11.70 11.39
N ALA A 526 19.45 -11.99 10.12
CA ALA A 526 20.77 -12.43 9.68
C ALA A 526 21.84 -11.35 9.93
N ILE A 527 21.55 -10.09 9.60
CA ILE A 527 22.47 -8.97 9.84
C ILE A 527 22.72 -8.78 11.34
N ASP A 528 21.68 -8.82 12.17
CA ASP A 528 21.80 -8.72 13.64
C ASP A 528 22.63 -9.86 14.23
N CYS A 529 22.41 -11.10 13.78
CA CYS A 529 23.22 -12.25 14.16
C CYS A 529 24.69 -12.08 13.74
N SER A 530 24.94 -11.60 12.52
CA SER A 530 26.30 -11.29 12.04
C SER A 530 26.96 -10.17 12.87
N GLN A 531 26.21 -9.13 13.25
CA GLN A 531 26.69 -8.06 14.13
C GLN A 531 27.10 -8.61 15.51
N LYS A 532 26.30 -9.52 16.09
CA LYS A 532 26.63 -10.20 17.36
C LYS A 532 27.86 -11.10 17.25
N ILE A 533 27.99 -11.85 16.15
CA ILE A 533 29.18 -12.68 15.92
C ILE A 533 30.42 -11.80 15.81
N LEU A 534 30.35 -10.69 15.05
CA LEU A 534 31.44 -9.73 14.93
C LEU A 534 31.79 -9.11 16.29
N ASP A 535 30.80 -8.76 17.11
CA ASP A 535 31.02 -8.25 18.47
C ASP A 535 31.78 -9.28 19.34
N ILE A 536 31.39 -10.55 19.30
CA ILE A 536 32.06 -11.63 20.04
C ILE A 536 33.49 -11.87 19.55
N VAL A 537 33.71 -11.90 18.23
CA VAL A 537 35.03 -12.12 17.63
C VAL A 537 35.95 -10.94 17.93
N CYS A 538 35.49 -9.71 17.65
CA CYS A 538 36.25 -8.50 17.90
C CYS A 538 36.54 -8.31 19.39
N SER A 539 35.59 -8.57 20.29
CA SER A 539 35.83 -8.46 21.74
C SER A 539 36.89 -9.46 22.22
N LYS A 540 36.89 -10.72 21.75
CA LYS A 540 37.91 -11.71 22.10
C LYS A 540 39.30 -11.35 21.55
N ILE A 541 39.38 -10.93 20.29
CA ILE A 541 40.64 -10.48 19.68
C ILE A 541 41.16 -9.24 20.40
N PHE A 542 40.29 -8.26 20.66
CA PHE A 542 40.62 -7.03 21.37
C PHE A 542 41.14 -7.32 22.79
N LEU A 543 40.47 -8.18 23.55
CA LEU A 543 40.93 -8.61 24.88
C LEU A 543 42.26 -9.36 24.82
N HIS A 544 42.49 -10.17 23.79
CA HIS A 544 43.77 -10.86 23.59
C HIS A 544 44.91 -9.86 23.29
N VAL A 545 44.68 -8.91 22.38
CA VAL A 545 45.66 -7.87 22.01
C VAL A 545 45.99 -6.96 23.19
N ILE A 546 44.99 -6.55 23.98
CA ILE A 546 45.23 -5.75 25.20
C ILE A 546 46.03 -6.53 26.23
N ARG A 547 45.71 -7.80 26.48
CA ARG A 547 46.46 -8.63 27.42
C ARG A 547 47.93 -8.82 26.99
N SER A 548 48.19 -8.83 25.69
CA SER A 548 49.55 -8.94 25.13
C SER A 548 50.35 -7.63 25.22
N MET A 549 49.69 -6.47 25.35
CA MET A 549 50.38 -5.17 25.47
C MET A 549 50.42 -4.67 26.93
N LYS A 550 51.50 -5.02 27.66
CA LYS A 550 51.71 -4.66 29.09
C LYS A 550 51.88 -3.16 29.39
N LYS A 551 51.97 -2.28 28.39
CA LYS A 551 52.16 -0.84 28.58
C LYS A 551 51.40 -0.04 27.54
N ILE A 552 50.15 0.35 27.82
CA ILE A 552 49.57 1.55 27.21
C ILE A 552 48.77 2.31 28.27
N SER A 553 49.41 3.36 28.77
CA SER A 553 48.75 4.56 29.26
C SER A 553 48.31 5.37 28.03
N ALA A 554 47.06 5.80 28.01
CA ALA A 554 46.46 6.74 27.06
C ALA A 554 46.71 6.45 25.56
N SER A 555 45.91 5.56 24.97
CA SER A 555 45.58 5.63 23.55
C SER A 555 44.06 5.56 23.37
N SER A 556 43.54 6.30 22.39
CA SER A 556 42.14 6.27 21.98
C SER A 556 41.76 4.83 21.63
N ILE A 557 41.16 4.13 22.58
CA ILE A 557 40.72 2.74 22.43
C ILE A 557 39.85 2.64 21.18
N TRP A 558 40.26 1.77 20.24
CA TRP A 558 39.50 1.48 19.03
C TRP A 558 38.14 0.89 19.44
N ASP A 559 37.07 1.68 19.31
CA ASP A 559 35.72 1.29 19.70
C ASP A 559 35.12 0.38 18.61
N TYR A 560 35.47 -0.91 18.65
CA TYR A 560 34.99 -1.91 17.69
C TYR A 560 33.46 -2.01 17.64
N ARG A 561 32.74 -1.54 18.67
CA ARG A 561 31.27 -1.46 18.66
C ARG A 561 30.77 -0.47 17.61
N ARG A 562 31.55 0.56 17.26
CA ARG A 562 31.27 1.44 16.12
C ARG A 562 31.37 0.69 14.79
N LEU A 563 32.31 -0.25 14.66
CA LEU A 563 32.42 -1.09 13.46
C LEU A 563 31.20 -2.01 13.33
N VAL A 564 30.77 -2.66 14.41
CA VAL A 564 29.57 -3.51 14.44
C VAL A 564 28.31 -2.71 14.06
N SER A 565 28.15 -1.50 14.59
CA SER A 565 27.04 -0.61 14.22
C SER A 565 27.09 -0.17 12.75
N ARG A 566 28.29 0.09 12.20
CA ARG A 566 28.48 0.44 10.78
C ARG A 566 28.04 -0.66 9.83
N VAL A 567 28.12 -1.94 10.20
CA VAL A 567 27.65 -3.04 9.35
C VAL A 567 26.15 -2.96 9.09
N GLY A 568 25.34 -2.79 10.14
CA GLY A 568 23.89 -2.63 10.01
C GLY A 568 23.52 -1.36 9.24
N LEU A 569 24.22 -0.25 9.50
CA LEU A 569 24.03 0.99 8.74
C LEU A 569 24.39 0.83 7.26
N ALA A 570 25.51 0.18 6.95
CA ALA A 570 25.93 -0.09 5.57
C ALA A 570 24.91 -0.98 4.84
N ALA A 571 24.41 -2.03 5.49
CA ALA A 571 23.38 -2.89 4.92
C ALA A 571 22.09 -2.11 4.61
N ILE A 572 21.63 -1.25 5.54
CA ILE A 572 20.48 -0.36 5.32
C ILE A 572 20.74 0.57 4.13
N LEU A 573 21.89 1.25 4.10
CA LEU A 573 22.21 2.23 3.06
C LEU A 573 22.29 1.56 1.68
N ILE A 574 23.02 0.45 1.56
CA ILE A 574 23.16 -0.28 0.31
C ILE A 574 21.80 -0.80 -0.15
N SER A 575 21.03 -1.43 0.74
CA SER A 575 19.71 -1.96 0.39
C SER A 575 18.73 -0.86 -0.04
N SER A 576 18.76 0.29 0.64
CA SER A 576 17.90 1.43 0.31
C SER A 576 18.28 2.06 -1.03
N LEU A 577 19.58 2.27 -1.28
CA LEU A 577 20.06 2.84 -2.54
C LEU A 577 19.74 1.92 -3.73
N MET A 578 20.02 0.62 -3.61
CA MET A 578 19.70 -0.36 -4.66
C MET A 578 18.19 -0.50 -4.86
N GLY A 579 17.42 -0.51 -3.78
CA GLY A 579 15.96 -0.58 -3.82
C GLY A 579 15.33 0.64 -4.50
N CYS A 580 15.72 1.86 -4.10
CA CYS A 580 15.32 3.10 -4.77
C CYS A 580 15.71 3.10 -6.25
N SER A 581 16.94 2.69 -6.56
CA SER A 581 17.43 2.59 -7.94
C SER A 581 16.56 1.64 -8.78
N ARG A 582 16.15 0.49 -8.23
CA ARG A 582 15.24 -0.44 -8.89
C ARG A 582 13.84 0.15 -9.08
N ILE A 583 13.27 0.78 -8.05
CA ILE A 583 11.95 1.42 -8.11
C ILE A 583 11.93 2.50 -9.21
N LEU A 584 12.97 3.34 -9.27
CA LEU A 584 13.11 4.37 -10.30
C LEU A 584 13.26 3.76 -11.69
N ALA A 585 14.01 2.65 -11.85
CA ALA A 585 14.13 1.96 -13.13
C ALA A 585 12.77 1.44 -13.63
N LEU A 586 11.98 0.84 -12.73
CA LEU A 586 10.63 0.38 -13.06
C LEU A 586 9.71 1.54 -13.42
N HIS A 587 9.80 2.64 -12.69
CA HIS A 587 9.00 3.82 -12.93
C HIS A 587 9.32 4.49 -14.27
N TYR A 588 10.57 4.86 -14.53
CA TYR A 588 10.94 5.53 -15.77
C TYR A 588 10.84 4.59 -16.99
N GLY A 589 11.07 3.30 -16.80
CA GLY A 589 11.06 2.33 -17.90
C GLY A 589 9.67 1.96 -18.40
N PHE A 590 8.66 1.92 -17.52
CA PHE A 590 7.38 1.25 -17.80
C PHE A 590 6.13 2.07 -17.46
N ARG A 591 6.25 3.38 -17.25
CA ARG A 591 5.11 4.25 -16.93
C ARG A 591 4.23 4.65 -18.13
N ALA A 592 4.73 4.47 -19.36
CA ALA A 592 4.06 4.93 -20.58
C ALA A 592 2.55 4.60 -20.68
N PRO A 593 2.06 3.40 -20.29
CA PRO A 593 0.63 3.11 -20.30
C PRO A 593 -0.17 4.10 -19.45
N PHE A 594 0.23 4.39 -18.21
CA PHE A 594 -0.46 5.36 -17.35
C PHE A 594 -0.41 6.78 -17.89
N ASP A 595 0.75 7.22 -18.40
CA ASP A 595 0.89 8.57 -18.93
C ASP A 595 -0.01 8.79 -20.16
N LEU A 596 -0.18 7.77 -21.01
CA LEU A 596 -1.12 7.79 -22.13
C LEU A 596 -2.57 7.96 -21.66
N TYR A 597 -3.04 7.20 -20.67
CA TYR A 597 -4.41 7.34 -20.18
C TYR A 597 -4.65 8.62 -19.38
N PHE A 598 -3.64 9.16 -18.70
CA PHE A 598 -3.73 10.48 -18.07
C PHE A 598 -3.84 11.59 -19.12
N HIS A 599 -3.08 11.48 -20.20
CA HIS A 599 -3.21 12.38 -21.35
C HIS A 599 -4.63 12.31 -21.92
N LEU A 600 -5.12 11.09 -22.15
CA LEU A 600 -6.46 10.82 -22.68
C LEU A 600 -7.57 11.42 -21.80
N HIS A 601 -7.48 11.24 -20.48
CA HIS A 601 -8.43 11.82 -19.53
C HIS A 601 -8.43 13.34 -19.56
N ARG A 602 -7.24 13.95 -19.64
CA ARG A 602 -7.09 15.42 -19.69
C ARG A 602 -7.73 15.99 -20.95
N GLU A 603 -7.47 15.38 -22.11
CA GLU A 603 -8.06 15.83 -23.37
C GLU A 603 -9.58 15.58 -23.45
N ALA A 604 -10.05 14.43 -22.96
CA ALA A 604 -11.48 14.13 -22.93
C ALA A 604 -12.25 15.08 -21.99
N SER A 605 -11.62 15.53 -20.91
CA SER A 605 -12.24 16.43 -19.92
C SER A 605 -12.16 17.90 -20.31
N SER A 606 -11.13 18.32 -21.08
CA SER A 606 -11.00 19.73 -21.49
C SER A 606 -12.06 20.14 -22.51
N GLY A 607 -12.62 19.18 -23.26
CA GLY A 607 -13.61 19.43 -24.31
C GLY A 607 -13.05 20.17 -25.53
N GLU A 608 -11.74 20.42 -25.56
CA GLU A 608 -11.05 21.12 -26.66
C GLU A 608 -10.99 20.27 -27.92
N SER A 609 -10.98 18.93 -27.77
CA SER A 609 -11.00 18.00 -28.90
C SER A 609 -12.45 17.63 -29.25
N PRO A 610 -12.98 17.99 -30.43
CA PRO A 610 -14.32 17.60 -30.86
C PRO A 610 -14.47 16.08 -31.08
N PHE A 611 -13.36 15.35 -31.06
CA PHE A 611 -13.28 13.92 -31.30
C PHE A 611 -13.33 13.09 -30.01
N LEU A 612 -12.72 13.57 -28.92
CA LEU A 612 -12.64 12.89 -27.63
C LEU A 612 -13.79 13.32 -26.70
N ASN A 613 -15.02 13.28 -27.21
CA ASN A 613 -16.19 13.61 -26.40
C ASN A 613 -16.62 12.37 -25.57
N VAL A 614 -16.75 12.55 -24.25
CA VAL A 614 -17.18 11.56 -23.26
C VAL A 614 -18.56 10.96 -23.60
N GLU A 615 -19.43 11.71 -24.28
CA GLU A 615 -20.77 11.27 -24.66
C GLU A 615 -20.77 10.33 -25.87
N LYS A 616 -19.75 10.38 -26.73
CA LYS A 616 -19.68 9.52 -27.92
C LYS A 616 -19.37 8.07 -27.53
N ASN A 617 -19.96 7.13 -28.27
CA ASN A 617 -19.58 5.72 -28.21
C ASN A 617 -18.32 5.51 -29.05
N LEU A 618 -17.17 5.42 -28.38
CA LEU A 618 -15.86 5.23 -29.01
C LEU A 618 -15.29 3.84 -28.70
N THR A 619 -14.49 3.28 -29.59
CA THR A 619 -13.84 1.97 -29.42
C THR A 619 -12.34 2.13 -29.39
N ILE A 620 -11.71 1.72 -28.29
CA ILE A 620 -10.25 1.66 -28.11
C ILE A 620 -9.81 0.21 -28.28
N CYS A 621 -8.84 -0.01 -29.16
CA CYS A 621 -8.34 -1.33 -29.50
C CYS A 621 -6.92 -1.58 -28.98
N TYR A 622 -6.70 -2.82 -28.54
CA TYR A 622 -5.39 -3.36 -28.18
C TYR A 622 -5.07 -4.58 -29.03
N GLY A 623 -3.87 -4.59 -29.63
CA GLY A 623 -3.30 -5.76 -30.29
C GLY A 623 -2.24 -6.40 -29.39
N LYS A 624 -0.98 -6.31 -29.81
CA LYS A 624 0.18 -6.85 -29.07
C LYS A 624 0.34 -6.32 -27.64
N GLU A 625 -0.19 -5.14 -27.35
CA GLU A 625 -0.10 -4.50 -26.04
C GLU A 625 -1.19 -4.93 -25.04
N TRP A 626 -2.03 -5.93 -25.38
CA TRP A 626 -3.13 -6.42 -24.54
C TRP A 626 -2.71 -6.83 -23.11
N HIS A 627 -1.44 -7.18 -22.90
CA HIS A 627 -0.92 -7.63 -21.60
C HIS A 627 -0.37 -6.47 -20.74
N ARG A 628 -0.28 -5.24 -21.28
CA ARG A 628 0.26 -4.06 -20.58
C ARG A 628 -0.83 -3.19 -19.96
N PHE A 629 -1.73 -3.84 -19.20
CA PHE A 629 -2.80 -3.22 -18.41
C PHE A 629 -3.83 -2.38 -19.22
N PRO A 630 -4.53 -2.97 -20.20
CA PRO A 630 -5.67 -2.32 -20.84
C PRO A 630 -6.94 -2.47 -19.99
N ALA A 631 -7.04 -1.73 -18.88
CA ALA A 631 -8.21 -1.79 -18.02
C ALA A 631 -9.30 -0.81 -18.44
N SER A 632 -10.55 -1.27 -18.41
CA SER A 632 -11.77 -0.48 -18.61
C SER A 632 -11.86 0.70 -17.63
N PHE A 633 -11.29 0.54 -16.43
CA PHE A 633 -11.15 1.60 -15.42
C PHE A 633 -10.33 2.81 -15.89
N LEU A 634 -9.42 2.62 -16.86
CA LEU A 634 -8.54 3.67 -17.35
C LEU A 634 -9.14 4.45 -18.53
N VAL A 635 -10.35 4.11 -18.94
CA VAL A 635 -11.04 4.79 -20.03
C VAL A 635 -11.87 5.96 -19.48
N PRO A 636 -11.89 7.15 -20.13
CA PRO A 636 -12.58 8.33 -19.60
C PRO A 636 -14.09 8.21 -19.43
N SER A 637 -14.74 7.32 -20.18
CA SER A 637 -16.21 7.19 -20.22
C SER A 637 -16.65 5.73 -20.27
N LEU A 638 -17.78 5.43 -19.63
CA LEU A 638 -18.45 4.13 -19.73
C LEU A 638 -19.04 3.87 -21.12
N ASN A 639 -19.21 4.92 -21.94
CA ASN A 639 -19.67 4.79 -23.33
C ASN A 639 -18.57 4.27 -24.26
N TRP A 640 -17.32 4.31 -23.80
CA TRP A 640 -16.19 3.86 -24.59
C TRP A 640 -15.94 2.38 -24.33
N ASN A 641 -15.67 1.64 -25.40
CA ASN A 641 -15.53 0.19 -25.35
C ASN A 641 -14.07 -0.19 -25.60
N VAL A 642 -13.55 -1.10 -24.79
CA VAL A 642 -12.26 -1.73 -25.01
C VAL A 642 -12.46 -2.99 -25.83
N ARG A 643 -11.66 -3.18 -26.88
CA ARG A 643 -11.72 -4.33 -27.79
C ARG A 643 -10.31 -4.82 -28.13
N PHE A 644 -10.23 -6.06 -28.62
CA PHE A 644 -8.99 -6.64 -29.11
C PHE A 644 -8.98 -6.69 -30.63
N ILE A 645 -7.80 -6.49 -31.20
CA ILE A 645 -7.52 -6.82 -32.60
C ILE A 645 -6.59 -8.05 -32.63
N GLN A 646 -6.56 -8.75 -33.75
CA GLN A 646 -5.69 -9.91 -33.89
C GLN A 646 -4.21 -9.48 -33.83
N SER A 647 -3.40 -10.29 -33.15
CA SER A 647 -1.95 -10.09 -32.99
C SER A 647 -1.22 -11.44 -33.15
N GLU A 648 0.10 -11.50 -32.99
CA GLU A 648 0.87 -12.76 -32.96
C GLU A 648 0.56 -13.61 -31.72
N PHE A 649 -0.11 -13.07 -30.70
CA PHE A 649 -0.55 -13.87 -29.56
C PHE A 649 -1.60 -14.92 -29.98
N ARG A 650 -1.30 -16.20 -29.74
CA ARG A 650 -2.14 -17.35 -30.12
C ARG A 650 -2.78 -18.07 -28.91
N GLY A 651 -2.75 -17.45 -27.73
CA GLY A 651 -3.48 -17.93 -26.57
C GLY A 651 -4.92 -17.42 -26.54
N GLN A 652 -5.68 -17.85 -25.54
CA GLN A 652 -7.05 -17.37 -25.37
C GLN A 652 -7.07 -16.00 -24.69
N LEU A 653 -7.68 -15.01 -25.33
CA LEU A 653 -7.95 -13.71 -24.72
C LEU A 653 -9.26 -13.71 -23.90
N PRO A 654 -9.37 -12.81 -22.89
CA PRO A 654 -10.59 -12.63 -22.12
C PRO A 654 -11.81 -12.30 -22.99
N SER A 655 -12.98 -12.80 -22.61
CA SER A 655 -14.28 -12.44 -23.21
C SER A 655 -14.85 -11.22 -22.53
N LEU A 656 -15.67 -10.44 -23.23
CA LEU A 656 -16.54 -9.47 -22.57
C LEU A 656 -17.62 -10.20 -21.75
N TYR A 657 -17.99 -9.62 -20.61
CA TYR A 657 -19.25 -9.94 -19.96
C TYR A 657 -20.44 -9.43 -20.79
N PRO A 658 -21.63 -10.04 -20.66
CA PRO A 658 -22.88 -9.47 -21.18
C PRO A 658 -23.14 -8.11 -20.52
N ALA A 659 -23.06 -7.03 -21.31
CA ALA A 659 -23.12 -5.67 -20.78
C ALA A 659 -24.47 -5.37 -20.10
N PHE A 660 -24.40 -4.80 -18.90
CA PHE A 660 -25.53 -4.38 -18.06
C PHE A 660 -26.52 -5.49 -17.72
N ASP A 661 -26.12 -6.76 -17.82
CA ASP A 661 -26.94 -7.90 -17.44
C ASP A 661 -26.71 -8.28 -15.96
N PRO A 662 -27.70 -8.16 -15.06
CA PRO A 662 -27.54 -8.58 -13.67
C PRO A 662 -27.20 -10.07 -13.51
N GLU A 663 -27.58 -10.91 -14.49
CA GLU A 663 -27.34 -12.35 -14.47
C GLU A 663 -26.11 -12.76 -15.31
N GLY A 664 -25.33 -11.79 -15.80
CA GLY A 664 -24.26 -12.08 -16.75
C GLY A 664 -23.10 -12.89 -16.15
N THR A 665 -22.91 -12.91 -14.83
CA THR A 665 -21.94 -13.80 -14.16
C THR A 665 -22.37 -15.27 -14.14
N LYS A 666 -23.67 -15.55 -14.29
CA LYS A 666 -24.21 -16.91 -14.33
C LYS A 666 -24.26 -17.49 -15.73
N ARG A 667 -24.10 -16.66 -16.77
CA ARG A 667 -24.12 -17.11 -18.15
C ARG A 667 -22.80 -17.81 -18.48
N ILE A 668 -22.90 -18.97 -19.12
CA ILE A 668 -21.72 -19.66 -19.66
C ILE A 668 -21.28 -18.90 -20.93
N PRO A 669 -20.09 -18.26 -20.93
CA PRO A 669 -19.57 -17.61 -22.13
C PRO A 669 -19.32 -18.65 -23.22
N GLN A 670 -19.70 -18.32 -24.46
CA GLN A 670 -19.39 -19.17 -25.61
C GLN A 670 -17.89 -19.14 -25.92
N TYR A 671 -17.39 -20.25 -26.44
CA TYR A 671 -16.02 -20.37 -26.97
C TYR A 671 -14.93 -20.08 -25.93
N MET A 672 -15.12 -20.53 -24.69
CA MET A 672 -14.04 -20.63 -23.69
C MET A 672 -13.49 -22.05 -23.68
N ASN A 673 -12.17 -22.19 -23.54
CA ASN A 673 -11.46 -23.45 -23.39
C ASN A 673 -10.41 -23.38 -22.27
N ASP A 674 -10.08 -24.55 -21.71
CA ASP A 674 -9.09 -24.77 -20.63
C ASP A 674 -7.71 -25.18 -21.16
N ASN A 675 -7.46 -25.04 -22.47
CA ASN A 675 -6.21 -25.45 -23.13
C ASN A 675 -5.46 -24.23 -23.70
N ASN A 676 -5.87 -23.01 -23.32
CA ASN A 676 -5.29 -21.75 -23.79
C ASN A 676 -5.19 -21.67 -25.33
N LEU A 677 -6.18 -22.24 -26.04
CA LEU A 677 -6.22 -22.19 -27.50
C LEU A 677 -6.78 -20.84 -27.97
N GLU A 678 -6.19 -20.30 -29.04
CA GLU A 678 -6.66 -19.07 -29.70
C GLU A 678 -8.16 -19.14 -29.99
N GLU A 679 -8.89 -18.11 -29.58
CA GLU A 679 -10.30 -17.94 -29.91
C GLU A 679 -10.49 -16.67 -30.76
N LYS A 680 -10.80 -16.86 -32.05
CA LYS A 680 -10.83 -15.77 -33.03
C LYS A 680 -12.04 -14.85 -32.89
N SER A 681 -13.13 -15.30 -32.26
CA SER A 681 -14.29 -14.44 -31.97
C SER A 681 -14.00 -13.29 -30.99
N ARG A 682 -12.82 -13.27 -30.35
CA ARG A 682 -12.38 -12.18 -29.46
C ARG A 682 -11.93 -10.93 -30.21
N TYR A 683 -11.63 -11.05 -31.50
CA TYR A 683 -11.07 -9.96 -32.30
C TYR A 683 -12.13 -9.20 -33.08
N ILE A 684 -11.92 -7.90 -33.25
CA ILE A 684 -12.61 -7.06 -34.25
C ILE A 684 -11.62 -6.60 -35.31
N SER A 685 -12.11 -6.07 -36.44
CA SER A 685 -11.23 -5.56 -37.48
C SER A 685 -10.60 -4.22 -37.06
N PRO A 686 -9.34 -3.91 -37.46
CA PRO A 686 -8.72 -2.62 -37.15
C PRO A 686 -9.52 -1.41 -37.65
N GLU A 687 -10.31 -1.55 -38.72
CA GLU A 687 -11.16 -0.50 -39.27
C GLU A 687 -12.35 -0.16 -38.36
N GLU A 688 -12.77 -1.08 -37.50
CA GLU A 688 -13.83 -0.86 -36.50
C GLU A 688 -13.34 -0.03 -35.30
N CYS A 689 -12.03 0.11 -35.12
CA CYS A 689 -11.42 0.85 -34.01
C CYS A 689 -11.44 2.36 -34.28
N ASP A 690 -11.89 3.15 -33.30
CA ASP A 690 -11.79 4.62 -33.33
C ASP A 690 -10.39 5.07 -32.90
N PHE A 691 -9.85 4.38 -31.90
CA PHE A 691 -8.51 4.57 -31.39
C PHE A 691 -7.79 3.23 -31.21
N MET A 692 -6.47 3.28 -31.26
CA MET A 692 -5.61 2.11 -31.03
C MET A 692 -4.45 2.49 -30.12
N VAL A 693 -4.13 1.61 -29.19
CA VAL A 693 -2.90 1.71 -28.39
C VAL A 693 -1.90 0.71 -28.95
N ASP A 694 -0.70 1.18 -29.25
CA ASP A 694 0.34 0.37 -29.88
C ASP A 694 1.75 0.72 -29.38
N LEU A 695 2.69 -0.21 -29.55
CA LEU A 695 4.12 -0.01 -29.31
C LEU A 695 4.87 -0.07 -30.64
N ILE A 696 5.48 1.04 -31.05
CA ILE A 696 6.27 1.10 -32.28
C ILE A 696 7.63 0.43 -32.03
N ASP A 697 7.69 -0.86 -32.34
CA ASP A 697 8.93 -1.66 -32.41
C ASP A 697 9.18 -2.06 -33.87
N LEU A 698 10.15 -1.38 -34.49
CA LEU A 698 10.48 -1.57 -35.91
C LEU A 698 11.13 -2.93 -36.21
N ASP A 699 11.64 -3.62 -35.18
CA ASP A 699 12.30 -4.92 -35.36
C ASP A 699 11.28 -6.07 -35.32
N ARG A 700 10.05 -5.81 -34.87
CA ARG A 700 8.99 -6.81 -34.67
C ARG A 700 7.74 -6.49 -35.49
N VAL A 701 7.93 -6.17 -36.76
CA VAL A 701 6.83 -5.94 -37.69
C VAL A 701 6.46 -7.26 -38.36
N THR A 702 5.21 -7.67 -38.23
CA THR A 702 4.65 -8.84 -38.93
C THR A 702 3.40 -8.45 -39.71
N SER A 703 2.84 -9.39 -40.47
CA SER A 703 1.56 -9.15 -41.17
C SER A 703 0.38 -8.95 -40.21
N ARG A 704 0.45 -9.47 -38.98
CA ARG A 704 -0.58 -9.33 -37.93
C ARG A 704 -0.30 -8.18 -36.96
N GLU A 705 0.97 -7.81 -36.81
CA GLU A 705 1.41 -6.68 -36.00
C GLU A 705 2.14 -5.66 -36.89
N PRO A 706 1.45 -5.06 -37.89
CA PRO A 706 2.06 -4.08 -38.77
C PRO A 706 2.39 -2.80 -38.01
N ASN A 707 3.26 -1.98 -38.59
CA ASN A 707 3.48 -0.63 -38.07
C ASN A 707 2.29 0.28 -38.42
N TYR A 708 1.27 0.30 -37.55
CA TYR A 708 0.06 1.10 -37.75
C TYR A 708 0.36 2.59 -37.86
N SER A 709 1.39 3.08 -37.15
CA SER A 709 1.79 4.50 -37.22
C SER A 709 2.32 4.94 -38.59
N ALA A 710 2.78 4.00 -39.43
CA ALA A 710 3.26 4.29 -40.78
C ALA A 710 2.11 4.41 -41.80
N GLN A 711 0.91 3.90 -41.48
CA GLN A 711 -0.29 3.96 -42.33
C GLN A 711 -0.99 5.31 -42.13
N THR A 712 -0.37 6.38 -42.57
CA THR A 712 -0.81 7.77 -42.32
C THR A 712 -2.12 8.15 -43.03
N ASP A 713 -2.58 7.33 -43.98
CA ASP A 713 -3.89 7.44 -44.62
C ASP A 713 -5.04 6.97 -43.70
N VAL A 714 -4.75 6.12 -42.72
CA VAL A 714 -5.72 5.59 -41.76
C VAL A 714 -5.48 6.15 -40.36
N TRP A 715 -4.24 6.12 -39.88
CA TRP A 715 -3.90 6.38 -38.49
C TRP A 715 -3.11 7.68 -38.32
N LYS A 716 -3.50 8.46 -37.31
CA LYS A 716 -2.76 9.63 -36.83
C LYS A 716 -2.31 9.42 -35.39
N VAL A 717 -1.02 9.66 -35.12
CA VAL A 717 -0.48 9.67 -33.75
C VAL A 717 -1.03 10.89 -33.00
N VAL A 718 -1.75 10.64 -31.92
CA VAL A 718 -2.33 11.68 -31.03
C VAL A 718 -1.37 12.00 -29.89
N SER A 719 -0.80 10.96 -29.27
CA SER A 719 0.18 11.08 -28.19
C SER A 719 1.20 9.96 -28.27
N GLU A 720 2.43 10.26 -27.86
CA GLU A 720 3.52 9.28 -27.77
C GLU A 720 4.29 9.44 -26.46
N HIS A 721 4.69 8.32 -25.87
CA HIS A 721 5.46 8.26 -24.63
C HIS A 721 6.59 7.22 -24.75
N PRO A 722 7.76 7.47 -24.14
CA PRO A 722 8.88 6.52 -24.19
C PRO A 722 8.57 5.27 -23.36
N PHE A 723 8.87 4.10 -23.91
CA PHE A 723 8.73 2.81 -23.24
C PHE A 723 10.02 1.99 -23.41
N LEU A 724 10.55 1.45 -22.32
CA LEU A 724 11.88 0.83 -22.33
C LEU A 724 11.93 -0.43 -23.21
N ASN A 725 12.79 -0.41 -24.23
CA ASN A 725 13.10 -1.60 -25.02
C ASN A 725 14.04 -2.48 -24.21
N SER A 726 13.48 -3.53 -23.60
CA SER A 726 14.26 -4.43 -22.78
C SER A 726 15.33 -5.16 -23.59
N ALA A 727 15.05 -5.57 -24.84
CA ALA A 727 15.98 -6.36 -25.65
C ALA A 727 17.23 -5.57 -26.08
N LYS A 728 17.08 -4.28 -26.39
CA LYS A 728 18.17 -3.40 -26.82
C LYS A 728 18.92 -2.72 -25.66
N SER A 729 18.36 -2.73 -24.46
CA SER A 729 18.94 -2.06 -23.29
C SER A 729 19.92 -2.94 -22.51
N HIS A 730 20.96 -2.33 -21.95
CA HIS A 730 21.92 -3.05 -21.12
C HIS A 730 21.24 -3.66 -19.87
N PRO A 731 21.43 -4.97 -19.56
CA PRO A 731 20.71 -5.67 -18.51
C PRO A 731 20.80 -5.02 -17.12
N PHE A 732 21.96 -4.46 -16.77
CA PHE A 732 22.15 -3.78 -15.48
C PHE A 732 21.44 -2.43 -15.41
N PHE A 733 21.52 -1.59 -16.45
CA PHE A 733 20.97 -0.23 -16.43
C PHE A 733 19.46 -0.19 -16.64
N ARG A 734 18.88 -1.22 -17.26
CA ARG A 734 17.42 -1.46 -17.24
C ARG A 734 16.92 -2.02 -15.91
N ALA A 735 17.80 -2.70 -15.16
CA ALA A 735 17.45 -3.27 -13.86
C ALA A 735 17.55 -2.23 -12.74
N PHE A 736 18.60 -1.41 -12.75
CA PHE A 736 18.93 -0.41 -11.74
C PHE A 736 19.17 0.94 -12.41
N TYR A 737 18.40 1.95 -12.00
CA TYR A 737 18.53 3.30 -12.52
C TYR A 737 19.66 4.04 -11.81
N ILE A 738 20.58 4.58 -12.60
CA ILE A 738 21.65 5.47 -12.17
C ILE A 738 21.42 6.80 -12.91
N PRO A 739 21.17 7.90 -12.18
CA PRO A 739 20.93 9.20 -12.80
C PRO A 739 22.01 9.57 -13.83
N TRP A 740 21.59 10.11 -14.97
CA TRP A 740 22.41 10.54 -16.10
C TRP A 740 23.14 9.43 -16.86
N ILE A 741 23.59 8.37 -16.18
CA ILE A 741 24.32 7.25 -16.79
C ILE A 741 23.37 6.26 -17.46
N SER A 742 22.28 5.87 -16.80
CA SER A 742 21.35 4.87 -17.37
C SER A 742 20.80 5.27 -18.73
N ALA A 743 20.63 6.57 -18.98
CA ALA A 743 20.11 7.09 -20.24
C ALA A 743 21.02 6.77 -21.44
N GLU A 744 22.34 6.66 -21.24
CA GLU A 744 23.31 6.32 -22.30
C GLU A 744 23.28 4.84 -22.69
N TYR A 745 22.82 3.97 -21.78
CA TYR A 745 22.85 2.51 -21.94
C TYR A 745 21.45 1.87 -22.05
N THR A 746 20.40 2.68 -22.10
CA THR A 746 19.01 2.21 -22.25
C THR A 746 18.40 2.79 -23.52
N THR A 747 17.66 1.96 -24.24
CA THR A 747 16.95 2.33 -25.46
C THR A 747 15.45 2.28 -25.20
N TYR A 748 14.72 3.26 -25.73
CA TYR A 748 13.27 3.38 -25.57
C TYR A 748 12.58 3.33 -26.92
N ASP A 749 11.54 2.52 -27.01
CA ASP A 749 10.58 2.49 -28.10
C ASP A 749 9.45 3.51 -27.82
N ARG A 750 8.60 3.74 -28.81
CA ARG A 750 7.51 4.72 -28.71
C ARG A 750 6.17 4.02 -28.46
N TYR A 751 5.59 4.25 -27.30
CA TYR A 751 4.24 3.82 -26.96
C TYR A 751 3.25 4.89 -27.40
N VAL A 752 2.35 4.54 -28.33
CA VAL A 752 1.56 5.51 -29.08
C VAL A 752 0.07 5.29 -28.92
N PHE A 753 -0.66 6.40 -28.93
CA PHE A 753 -2.10 6.45 -29.08
C PHE A 753 -2.43 6.92 -30.50
N LEU A 754 -3.09 6.06 -31.26
CA LEU A 754 -3.44 6.30 -32.65
C LEU A 754 -4.94 6.59 -32.78
N ARG A 755 -5.29 7.52 -33.66
CA ARG A 755 -6.68 7.84 -34.03
C ARG A 755 -6.93 7.44 -35.48
N ASN A 756 -8.08 6.82 -35.73
CA ASN A 756 -8.52 6.44 -37.07
C ASN A 756 -9.14 7.64 -37.81
N GLU A 757 -8.35 8.33 -38.64
CA GLU A 757 -8.81 9.48 -39.44
C GLU A 757 -9.84 9.08 -40.48
N LYS A 758 -9.65 7.93 -41.12
CA LYS A 758 -10.54 7.44 -42.18
C LYS A 758 -11.97 7.24 -41.67
N LYS A 759 -12.12 6.65 -40.48
CA LYS A 759 -13.41 6.45 -39.82
C LYS A 759 -14.02 7.78 -39.38
N MET A 760 -13.22 8.68 -38.82
CA MET A 760 -13.67 10.01 -38.39
C MET A 760 -14.21 10.87 -39.54
N LEU A 761 -13.54 10.84 -40.69
CA LEU A 761 -13.99 11.53 -41.91
C LEU A 761 -15.31 10.97 -42.46
N GLN A 762 -15.58 9.68 -42.25
CA GLN A 762 -16.85 9.06 -42.66
C GLN A 762 -18.00 9.45 -41.74
N THR A 763 -17.78 9.51 -40.43
CA THR A 763 -18.80 9.93 -39.44
C THR A 763 -19.15 11.42 -39.49
N ASN A 764 -18.26 12.28 -40.01
CA ASN A 764 -18.49 13.72 -40.12
C ASN A 764 -19.06 14.16 -41.49
N LYS A 765 -19.41 13.23 -42.39
CA LYS A 765 -20.16 13.61 -43.61
C LYS A 765 -21.57 14.04 -43.21
N PRO A 766 -22.01 15.27 -43.54
CA PRO A 766 -23.40 15.65 -43.32
C PRO A 766 -24.30 14.67 -44.07
N ALA A 767 -25.37 14.21 -43.41
CA ALA A 767 -26.38 13.36 -44.04
C ALA A 767 -26.77 13.99 -45.39
N PRO A 768 -26.86 13.21 -46.49
CA PRO A 768 -27.25 13.78 -47.77
C PRO A 768 -28.59 14.47 -47.59
N THR A 769 -28.59 15.79 -47.77
CA THR A 769 -29.81 16.59 -47.80
C THR A 769 -30.72 15.93 -48.82
N LYS A 770 -31.81 15.32 -48.36
CA LYS A 770 -32.90 14.90 -49.23
C LYS A 770 -33.38 16.17 -49.92
N ARG A 771 -32.91 16.40 -51.16
CA ARG A 771 -33.52 17.35 -52.09
C ARG A 771 -34.94 16.85 -52.30
N ASN A 772 -35.88 17.39 -51.53
CA ASN A 772 -37.28 17.34 -51.88
C ASN A 772 -37.41 18.05 -53.24
N ARG A 773 -37.52 17.27 -54.31
CA ARG A 773 -38.12 17.74 -55.55
C ARG A 773 -39.59 18.04 -55.23
N GLN A 774 -39.87 19.24 -54.76
CA GLN A 774 -41.20 19.81 -54.90
C GLN A 774 -41.35 20.16 -56.38
N ALA A 775 -42.24 19.43 -57.05
CA ALA A 775 -42.73 19.77 -58.37
C ALA A 775 -43.32 21.19 -58.29
N GLY A 776 -42.73 22.11 -59.08
CA GLY A 776 -43.28 23.45 -59.24
C GLY A 776 -44.66 23.35 -59.88
N LYS A 777 -45.68 23.83 -59.17
CA LYS A 777 -46.88 24.34 -59.82
C LYS A 777 -46.58 25.77 -60.23
N GLU A 778 -46.70 26.00 -61.53
CA GLU A 778 -46.71 27.30 -62.18
C GLU A 778 -47.67 28.25 -61.46
N PHE A 779 -47.22 29.48 -61.21
CA PHE A 779 -48.10 30.63 -61.06
C PHE A 779 -47.79 31.55 -62.22
N LEU A 780 -48.74 31.62 -63.17
CA LEU A 780 -48.80 32.64 -64.20
C LEU A 780 -49.04 34.00 -63.53
N SER A 781 -48.19 34.95 -63.87
CA SER A 781 -48.38 36.38 -63.58
C SER A 781 -49.41 36.93 -64.55
N ASP A 782 -50.68 36.83 -64.19
CA ASP A 782 -51.77 37.66 -64.72
C ASP A 782 -52.87 37.66 -63.67
N ASP A 783 -52.61 38.36 -62.56
CA ASP A 783 -53.64 38.92 -61.70
C ASP A 783 -53.02 40.02 -60.82
N LEU A 784 -53.45 41.25 -61.13
CA LEU A 784 -53.49 42.45 -60.28
C LEU A 784 -52.31 43.44 -60.34
N LEU A 785 -52.52 44.43 -61.22
CA LEU A 785 -52.18 45.88 -61.18
C LEU A 785 -50.77 46.35 -61.53
#